data_AF-A0A7X9TC66-F1
#
_entry.id   AF-A0A7X9TC66-F1
#
_cell.length_a   1.000
_cell.length_b   1.000
_cell.length_c   1.000
_cell.angle_alpha   90.00
_cell.angle_beta   90.00
_cell.angle_gamma   90.00
#
_symmetry.space_group_name_H-M   'P 1'
#
loop_
_entity.id
_entity.type
_entity.pdbx_description
1 polymer ?
#
loop_
_entity_poly.entity_id
_entity_poly.type
_entity_poly.pdbx_seq_one_letter_code
_entity_poly.pdbx_strand_id
1 'polypeptide(L)'
;VFSFSWKGVQLADGKDAVATDDEAIQLTVKPVKSTEPNPSSPTPSNPSPTKPSTGDAEKFLSSRINVHSMCHSLGGRLAMACAPTFRRKGDETMTGSDGFGSLSAAARSLWGKSDYGEGECWLPLYVHMADAAGVAGRLWDRWLPKATRGIVARAVGGADDGDDALARTLLVFLAGVHDVGKATPVFQAKGVPFGMGDARGIAWKSERAGFVLNRDLVGKREPTHPIAGELILERYFGRYAAPGCGASARRSLPSIVGAHHGNFPTRSRLHDGGLDLRALGWGGEGHDAWEAVQDELVGYAARLAGIDDERLGTLARLPLDAAVESLLTGMVIVSDWLASDCDLFPLLDLYGADGDRGAAALRSRLDRAWSKAHIPAPWSEPRPCVEPFGEFFSHRFGLPGGAEPRPIQRAAEQVAWDAKDPGLMVIEAPMGEGKTEAALAAAELLAYRRGLGDVCVALPTMATTDAMFARVRDWLDRLPCDGDVEEKDIYLAHGKAGLNEEFQGLVRESRRHRSLVGNGREGDAGEFASESATVSAWMYGRKKGMLSNFVVCTVDQVLMGALHMRHLSLRQLALANKVVVIDECHAYDLYMRQYLDVLLQWLGYWRVPTILLSATLSDGQRASMAESYLSGRRLSEGTSAPVAERRHRAKKLPAYLRKKQQEGAPADAAMPTGATAPVVGTQVLEQSLDIDFDLLVTDVAPVDLLLQRLGRTHRHKRGEGECERRYCRRERRGLSETLQCDE
;
A
#
# COMPACT_ATOMS: atom_id res chain seq x y z
N VAL A 1 -37.19 -31.49 17.30
CA VAL A 1 -38.18 -30.82 16.41
C VAL A 1 -38.56 -29.50 17.05
N PHE A 2 -38.64 -28.44 16.26
CA PHE A 2 -39.16 -27.14 16.70
C PHE A 2 -40.66 -27.09 16.43
N SER A 3 -41.46 -26.69 17.42
CA SER A 3 -42.89 -26.45 17.26
C SER A 3 -43.25 -25.10 17.87
N PHE A 4 -43.98 -24.30 17.11
CA PHE A 4 -44.46 -22.97 17.52
C PHE A 4 -45.94 -23.06 17.89
N SER A 5 -46.35 -22.36 18.93
CA SER A 5 -47.76 -22.14 19.27
C SER A 5 -47.97 -20.69 19.67
N TRP A 6 -48.96 -20.04 19.07
CA TRP A 6 -49.40 -18.68 19.39
C TRP A 6 -50.93 -18.59 19.34
N LYS A 7 -51.50 -17.54 19.93
CA LYS A 7 -52.92 -17.19 19.76
C LYS A 7 -53.05 -16.13 18.67
N GLY A 8 -54.00 -16.31 17.76
CA GLY A 8 -54.23 -15.40 16.66
C GLY A 8 -55.64 -15.51 16.08
N VAL A 9 -56.03 -14.51 15.30
CA VAL A 9 -57.27 -14.51 14.51
C VAL A 9 -56.92 -14.83 13.06
N GLN A 10 -57.56 -15.87 12.52
CA GLN A 10 -57.49 -16.21 11.10
C GLN A 10 -58.19 -15.12 10.27
N LEU A 11 -57.54 -14.62 9.23
CA LEU A 11 -58.14 -13.68 8.29
C LEU A 11 -59.13 -14.38 7.35
N ALA A 12 -60.01 -13.61 6.72
CA ALA A 12 -61.14 -14.13 5.95
C ALA A 12 -60.74 -14.88 4.67
N ASP A 13 -59.49 -14.78 4.22
CA ASP A 13 -58.90 -15.58 3.14
C ASP A 13 -58.58 -17.04 3.54
N GLY A 14 -58.60 -17.36 4.84
CA GLY A 14 -58.33 -18.70 5.37
C GLY A 14 -56.88 -19.17 5.24
N LYS A 15 -55.93 -18.28 4.90
CA LYS A 15 -54.50 -18.57 4.74
C LYS A 15 -53.66 -17.81 5.74
N ASP A 16 -53.97 -16.53 5.93
CA ASP A 16 -53.21 -15.65 6.81
C ASP A 16 -53.88 -15.56 8.19
N ALA A 17 -53.06 -15.31 9.22
CA ALA A 17 -53.52 -15.16 10.60
C ALA A 17 -52.65 -14.14 11.33
N VAL A 18 -53.26 -13.29 12.14
CA VAL A 18 -52.58 -12.24 12.90
C VAL A 18 -52.58 -12.61 14.38
N ALA A 19 -51.42 -12.53 15.04
CA ALA A 19 -51.30 -12.77 16.47
C ALA A 19 -52.12 -11.74 17.26
N THR A 20 -52.78 -12.16 18.35
CA THR A 20 -53.63 -11.27 19.15
C THR A 20 -52.88 -10.45 20.19
N ASP A 21 -51.63 -10.80 20.47
CA ASP A 21 -50.70 -10.08 21.31
C ASP A 21 -49.26 -10.32 20.81
N ASP A 22 -48.35 -9.39 21.11
CA ASP A 22 -46.92 -9.48 20.76
C ASP A 22 -46.10 -10.26 21.80
N GLU A 23 -46.72 -10.77 22.87
CA GLU A 23 -46.02 -11.35 24.03
C GLU A 23 -46.11 -12.89 24.15
N ALA A 24 -46.95 -13.58 23.36
CA ALA A 24 -47.20 -15.02 23.49
C ALA A 24 -46.99 -15.88 22.22
N ILE A 25 -45.84 -15.76 21.55
CA ILE A 25 -45.33 -16.82 20.66
C ILE A 25 -44.43 -17.77 21.46
N GLN A 26 -44.96 -18.92 21.86
CA GLN A 26 -44.18 -19.93 22.58
C GLN A 26 -43.48 -20.88 21.59
N LEU A 27 -42.15 -20.86 21.60
CA LEU A 27 -41.29 -21.86 20.96
C LEU A 27 -41.11 -23.05 21.92
N THR A 28 -41.55 -24.25 21.53
CA THR A 28 -41.22 -25.48 22.26
C THR A 28 -40.21 -26.30 21.47
N VAL A 29 -39.04 -26.57 22.08
CA VAL A 29 -38.03 -27.48 21.54
C VAL A 29 -38.23 -28.86 22.14
N LYS A 30 -38.59 -29.86 21.32
CA LYS A 30 -38.67 -31.26 21.76
C LYS A 30 -37.47 -32.06 21.27
N PRO A 31 -36.65 -32.65 22.16
CA PRO A 31 -35.58 -33.56 21.75
C PRO A 31 -36.20 -34.85 21.18
N VAL A 32 -35.64 -35.33 20.07
CA VAL A 32 -36.07 -36.57 19.44
C VAL A 32 -35.20 -37.70 19.99
N LYS A 33 -35.81 -38.66 20.69
CA LYS A 33 -35.11 -39.91 21.05
C LYS A 33 -34.99 -40.78 19.79
N SER A 34 -33.77 -41.03 19.34
CA SER A 34 -33.47 -41.94 18.24
C SER A 34 -33.56 -43.39 18.72
N THR A 35 -34.53 -44.15 18.22
CA THR A 35 -34.53 -45.61 18.27
C THR A 35 -33.80 -46.14 17.04
N GLU A 36 -32.65 -46.79 17.21
CA GLU A 36 -31.97 -47.52 16.14
C GLU A 36 -32.78 -48.75 15.68
N PRO A 37 -32.59 -49.15 14.42
CA PRO A 37 -32.21 -50.54 14.19
C PRO A 37 -31.08 -50.73 13.16
N ASN A 38 -30.09 -51.54 13.52
CA ASN A 38 -29.19 -52.28 12.62
C ASN A 38 -29.94 -53.51 12.04
N PRO A 39 -29.44 -54.31 11.05
CA PRO A 39 -28.15 -54.24 10.33
C PRO A 39 -28.19 -54.51 8.81
N SER A 40 -27.05 -54.33 8.11
CA SER A 40 -26.36 -55.39 7.31
C SER A 40 -25.32 -54.82 6.32
N SER A 41 -24.21 -55.55 6.15
CA SER A 41 -23.10 -55.27 5.22
C SER A 41 -23.07 -56.31 4.08
N PRO A 42 -22.26 -56.09 3.01
CA PRO A 42 -21.00 -56.84 2.95
C PRO A 42 -19.78 -56.09 2.36
N THR A 43 -18.59 -56.66 2.59
CA THR A 43 -17.25 -56.21 2.14
C THR A 43 -16.85 -56.78 0.75
N PRO A 44 -15.67 -56.43 0.19
CA PRO A 44 -14.53 -57.36 0.32
C PRO A 44 -13.08 -56.79 0.35
N SER A 45 -12.20 -57.61 0.96
CA SER A 45 -10.77 -57.90 0.66
C SER A 45 -9.58 -56.93 0.91
N ASN A 46 -8.69 -57.47 1.75
CA ASN A 46 -7.29 -57.16 2.17
C ASN A 46 -6.22 -57.34 1.02
N PRO A 47 -4.87 -57.15 1.21
CA PRO A 47 -4.06 -57.40 2.43
C PRO A 47 -2.89 -56.44 2.78
N SER A 48 -2.23 -56.73 3.91
CA SER A 48 -1.09 -56.04 4.55
C SER A 48 0.28 -56.69 4.27
N PRO A 49 1.40 -56.17 4.83
CA PRO A 49 2.05 -56.95 5.90
C PRO A 49 2.73 -56.16 7.07
N THR A 50 2.54 -56.71 8.28
CA THR A 50 3.45 -56.82 9.46
C THR A 50 4.40 -55.70 9.95
N LYS A 51 4.27 -55.34 11.24
CA LYS A 51 5.33 -54.80 12.13
C LYS A 51 6.17 -55.93 12.76
N PRO A 52 7.35 -55.61 13.31
CA PRO A 52 7.54 -55.54 14.79
C PRO A 52 8.46 -54.36 15.23
N SER A 53 8.68 -53.99 16.52
CA SER A 53 7.90 -54.10 17.77
C SER A 53 8.56 -53.27 18.91
N THR A 54 7.77 -52.70 19.83
CA THR A 54 8.01 -52.47 21.29
C THR A 54 9.32 -51.87 21.84
N GLY A 55 9.22 -50.94 22.80
CA GLY A 55 10.31 -50.58 23.72
C GLY A 55 10.09 -49.26 24.47
N ASP A 56 9.82 -49.34 25.77
CA ASP A 56 9.54 -48.19 26.66
C ASP A 56 10.78 -47.33 26.96
N ALA A 57 10.55 -46.09 27.41
CA ALA A 57 11.61 -45.15 27.78
C ALA A 57 11.38 -44.51 29.17
N GLU A 58 12.11 -44.99 30.18
CA GLU A 58 12.27 -44.31 31.47
C GLU A 58 13.64 -43.63 31.60
N LYS A 59 13.59 -42.30 31.85
CA LYS A 59 14.34 -41.53 32.88
C LYS A 59 15.86 -41.69 33.11
N PHE A 60 16.51 -40.51 33.13
CA PHE A 60 17.69 -40.06 33.91
C PHE A 60 19.06 -40.71 33.58
N LEU A 61 20.17 -39.97 33.40
CA LEU A 61 20.81 -39.14 34.44
C LEU A 61 21.96 -38.22 33.92
N SER A 62 22.12 -37.05 34.56
CA SER A 62 23.34 -36.20 34.60
C SER A 62 23.78 -35.47 33.29
N SER A 63 24.51 -34.36 33.33
CA SER A 63 25.19 -33.67 34.45
C SER A 63 25.15 -32.13 34.30
N ARG A 64 25.49 -31.40 35.38
CA ARG A 64 25.51 -29.93 35.44
C ARG A 64 26.79 -29.37 34.83
N ILE A 65 26.76 -28.13 34.34
CA ILE A 65 27.67 -27.03 34.74
C ILE A 65 26.96 -25.71 34.47
N ASN A 66 27.11 -24.76 35.40
CA ASN A 66 26.54 -23.41 35.34
C ASN A 66 27.70 -22.44 35.57
N VAL A 67 27.87 -21.42 34.73
CA VAL A 67 28.97 -20.44 34.85
C VAL A 67 28.44 -19.03 34.70
N HIS A 68 28.54 -18.27 35.79
CA HIS A 68 28.31 -16.84 35.85
C HIS A 68 29.38 -16.25 36.79
N SER A 69 29.86 -15.02 36.52
CA SER A 69 30.99 -14.30 37.15
C SER A 69 32.26 -14.22 36.28
N MET A 70 33.02 -13.11 36.19
CA MET A 70 32.79 -11.67 36.48
C MET A 70 33.85 -10.86 35.70
N CYS A 71 33.60 -9.57 35.44
CA CYS A 71 34.64 -8.64 34.96
C CYS A 71 35.52 -8.15 36.11
N HIS A 72 36.83 -7.94 35.89
CA HIS A 72 37.50 -6.62 36.08
C HIS A 72 39.00 -6.62 35.74
N SER A 73 39.50 -5.42 35.39
CA SER A 73 40.88 -4.93 35.52
C SER A 73 41.97 -5.39 34.52
N LEU A 74 42.31 -4.52 33.57
CA LEU A 74 43.44 -3.57 33.72
C LEU A 74 43.44 -2.55 32.57
N GLY A 75 43.64 -1.26 32.91
CA GLY A 75 43.68 -0.17 31.92
C GLY A 75 45.11 0.19 31.49
N GLY A 76 45.27 0.68 30.26
CA GLY A 76 46.56 1.12 29.72
C GLY A 76 46.37 2.14 28.60
N ARG A 77 46.93 3.34 28.78
CA ARG A 77 46.80 4.47 27.84
C ARG A 77 47.50 4.18 26.51
N LEU A 78 46.88 4.59 25.40
CA LEU A 78 47.59 5.15 24.26
C LEU A 78 46.67 6.11 23.50
N ALA A 79 47.19 7.28 23.17
CA ALA A 79 46.48 8.34 22.47
C ALA A 79 47.24 8.71 21.19
N MET A 80 46.52 9.39 20.28
CA MET A 80 46.96 9.99 19.02
C MET A 80 47.13 9.10 17.78
N ALA A 81 46.83 9.76 16.65
CA ALA A 81 47.30 9.52 15.29
C ALA A 81 46.81 8.26 14.54
N CYS A 82 45.62 8.38 13.93
CA CYS A 82 45.40 7.93 12.55
C CYS A 82 44.15 8.58 11.95
N ALA A 83 44.31 9.79 11.40
CA ALA A 83 43.33 10.35 10.48
C ALA A 83 43.81 10.06 9.05
N PRO A 84 43.09 9.26 8.24
CA PRO A 84 43.45 9.04 6.85
C PRO A 84 43.15 10.32 6.05
N THR A 85 44.16 11.15 5.84
CA THR A 85 44.09 12.24 4.87
C THR A 85 43.92 11.67 3.47
N PHE A 86 42.74 11.85 2.88
CA PHE A 86 42.46 11.44 1.51
C PHE A 86 43.27 12.31 0.54
N ARG A 87 44.48 11.84 0.16
CA ARG A 87 45.29 12.48 -0.88
C ARG A 87 44.57 12.36 -2.22
N ARG A 88 44.00 13.46 -2.71
CA ARG A 88 43.74 13.63 -4.15
C ARG A 88 45.03 13.31 -4.92
N LYS A 89 44.93 12.46 -5.93
CA LYS A 89 46.03 12.12 -6.84
C LYS A 89 45.43 11.98 -8.24
N GLY A 90 45.99 12.70 -9.21
CA GLY A 90 45.54 12.64 -10.61
C GLY A 90 44.51 13.72 -10.94
N ASP A 91 44.99 14.90 -11.31
CA ASP A 91 44.24 15.86 -12.10
C ASP A 91 44.42 15.44 -13.57
N GLU A 92 43.46 14.68 -14.11
CA GLU A 92 43.35 14.44 -15.55
C GLU A 92 42.03 15.06 -16.03
N THR A 93 42.15 16.09 -16.86
CA THR A 93 41.04 16.84 -17.44
C THR A 93 40.29 15.99 -18.46
N MET A 94 39.40 15.11 -17.98
CA MET A 94 38.45 14.38 -18.83
C MET A 94 37.28 15.28 -19.21
N THR A 95 37.43 16.01 -20.32
CA THR A 95 36.31 16.62 -21.04
C THR A 95 35.49 15.51 -21.72
N GLY A 96 34.57 14.90 -20.97
CA GLY A 96 33.66 13.85 -21.44
C GLY A 96 32.44 13.76 -20.54
N SER A 97 31.30 14.29 -21.00
CA SER A 97 30.11 14.54 -20.18
C SER A 97 29.15 13.34 -20.07
N ASP A 98 29.63 12.21 -19.57
CA ASP A 98 28.78 11.06 -19.22
C ASP A 98 28.84 10.78 -17.71
N GLY A 99 27.72 11.03 -17.01
CA GLY A 99 27.58 10.95 -15.55
C GLY A 99 27.69 9.55 -14.91
N PHE A 100 28.31 8.59 -15.60
CA PHE A 100 28.42 7.19 -15.20
C PHE A 100 29.89 6.85 -14.92
N GLY A 101 30.40 7.30 -13.76
CA GLY A 101 31.74 6.93 -13.29
C GLY A 101 31.85 5.42 -13.04
N SER A 102 32.92 4.80 -13.55
CA SER A 102 33.12 3.34 -13.56
C SER A 102 33.09 2.72 -12.16
N LEU A 103 32.31 1.65 -12.00
CA LEU A 103 32.20 0.92 -10.74
C LEU A 103 33.33 -0.11 -10.55
N SER A 104 33.76 -0.27 -9.30
CA SER A 104 34.70 -1.31 -8.87
C SER A 104 34.19 -2.71 -9.23
N ALA A 105 35.12 -3.65 -9.39
CA ALA A 105 34.75 -5.06 -9.64
C ALA A 105 33.92 -5.64 -8.48
N ALA A 106 34.17 -5.18 -7.24
CA ALA A 106 33.43 -5.57 -6.06
C ALA A 106 31.99 -5.02 -6.06
N ALA A 107 31.77 -3.74 -6.38
CA ALA A 107 30.41 -3.22 -6.55
C ALA A 107 29.64 -3.93 -7.67
N ARG A 108 30.31 -4.31 -8.76
CA ARG A 108 29.71 -5.03 -9.89
C ARG A 108 29.46 -6.52 -9.63
N SER A 109 30.12 -7.14 -8.64
CA SER A 109 29.92 -8.57 -8.32
C SER A 109 28.70 -8.86 -7.45
N LEU A 110 28.11 -7.85 -6.81
CA LEU A 110 26.97 -8.01 -5.90
C LEU A 110 25.68 -8.25 -6.69
N TRP A 111 24.87 -9.22 -6.27
CA TRP A 111 23.61 -9.55 -6.92
C TRP A 111 22.42 -8.80 -6.28
N GLY A 112 21.49 -8.34 -7.12
CA GLY A 112 20.21 -7.74 -6.71
C GLY A 112 19.01 -8.67 -6.92
N LYS A 113 19.06 -9.51 -7.96
CA LYS A 113 18.07 -10.57 -8.27
C LYS A 113 18.74 -11.81 -8.89
N SER A 114 17.98 -12.90 -8.93
CA SER A 114 18.32 -14.22 -9.48
C SER A 114 17.06 -14.87 -10.03
N ASP A 115 17.19 -15.81 -10.96
CA ASP A 115 16.12 -16.72 -11.40
C ASP A 115 15.80 -17.87 -10.41
N TYR A 116 16.44 -17.88 -9.24
CA TYR A 116 16.26 -18.88 -8.17
C TYR A 116 16.57 -20.33 -8.58
N GLY A 117 17.40 -20.52 -9.61
CA GLY A 117 17.88 -21.84 -10.04
C GLY A 117 17.03 -22.49 -11.13
N GLU A 118 16.09 -21.75 -11.73
CA GLU A 118 15.43 -22.16 -12.98
C GLU A 118 16.36 -22.01 -14.22
N GLY A 119 17.49 -21.32 -14.07
CA GLY A 119 18.48 -21.12 -15.13
C GLY A 119 19.84 -20.63 -14.64
N GLU A 120 20.54 -19.90 -15.51
CA GLU A 120 21.86 -19.30 -15.27
C GLU A 120 21.78 -17.76 -15.39
N CYS A 121 20.70 -17.16 -14.90
CA CYS A 121 20.40 -15.74 -15.04
C CYS A 121 20.34 -14.98 -13.70
N TRP A 122 20.90 -13.76 -13.69
CA TRP A 122 20.96 -12.87 -12.53
C TRP A 122 20.77 -11.41 -12.91
N LEU A 123 20.57 -10.54 -11.92
CA LEU A 123 20.67 -9.10 -12.10
C LEU A 123 21.68 -8.53 -11.10
N PRO A 124 22.80 -7.94 -11.55
CA PRO A 124 23.72 -7.22 -10.67
C PRO A 124 23.00 -6.09 -9.96
N LEU A 125 23.36 -5.83 -8.70
CA LEU A 125 22.70 -4.84 -7.86
C LEU A 125 22.72 -3.45 -8.49
N TYR A 126 23.87 -3.02 -9.01
CA TYR A 126 24.01 -1.72 -9.67
C TYR A 126 23.13 -1.55 -10.91
N VAL A 127 22.82 -2.64 -11.63
CA VAL A 127 21.91 -2.60 -12.79
C VAL A 127 20.47 -2.39 -12.32
N HIS A 128 20.03 -3.10 -11.27
CA HIS A 128 18.70 -2.86 -10.67
C HIS A 128 18.57 -1.43 -10.11
N MET A 129 19.61 -0.91 -9.48
CA MET A 129 19.66 0.48 -9.01
C MET A 129 19.53 1.48 -10.17
N ALA A 130 20.20 1.24 -11.31
CA ALA A 130 20.09 2.07 -12.50
C ALA A 130 18.72 1.95 -13.19
N ASP A 131 18.17 0.74 -13.30
CA ASP A 131 16.83 0.47 -13.83
C ASP A 131 15.77 1.22 -12.99
N ALA A 132 15.82 1.11 -11.66
CA ALA A 132 14.89 1.78 -10.75
C ALA A 132 15.03 3.31 -10.75
N ALA A 133 16.26 3.85 -10.76
CA ALA A 133 16.51 5.29 -10.90
C ALA A 133 15.98 5.84 -12.24
N GLY A 134 16.21 5.10 -13.34
CA GLY A 134 15.73 5.45 -14.66
C GLY A 134 14.20 5.46 -14.76
N VAL A 135 13.55 4.44 -14.23
CA VAL A 135 12.08 4.37 -14.12
C VAL A 135 11.54 5.52 -13.28
N ALA A 136 12.14 5.83 -12.14
CA ALA A 136 11.72 6.93 -11.28
C ALA A 136 11.75 8.30 -11.98
N GLY A 137 12.78 8.54 -12.81
CA GLY A 137 12.86 9.72 -13.66
C GLY A 137 11.73 9.76 -14.70
N ARG A 138 11.48 8.64 -15.39
CA ARG A 138 10.37 8.52 -16.36
C ARG A 138 9.00 8.72 -15.69
N LEU A 139 8.77 8.16 -14.51
CA LEU A 139 7.53 8.35 -13.73
C LEU A 139 7.32 9.82 -13.34
N TRP A 140 8.38 10.52 -12.91
CA TRP A 140 8.29 11.96 -12.63
C TRP A 140 7.92 12.77 -13.87
N ASP A 141 8.57 12.48 -15.00
CA ASP A 141 8.42 13.27 -16.22
C ASP A 141 7.10 12.99 -16.96
N ARG A 142 6.60 11.74 -16.90
CA ARG A 142 5.53 11.23 -17.78
C ARG A 142 4.31 10.65 -17.09
N TRP A 143 4.34 10.35 -15.79
CA TRP A 143 3.19 9.75 -15.08
C TRP A 143 2.66 10.62 -13.92
N LEU A 144 3.52 11.29 -13.15
CA LEU A 144 3.08 12.10 -12.00
C LEU A 144 2.44 13.43 -12.44
N PRO A 145 1.20 13.73 -11.99
CA PRO A 145 0.57 15.03 -12.25
C PRO A 145 1.34 16.20 -11.62
N LYS A 146 1.26 17.37 -12.25
CA LYS A 146 1.92 18.61 -11.78
C LYS A 146 1.57 18.94 -10.33
N ALA A 147 0.32 18.70 -9.92
CA ALA A 147 -0.13 18.88 -8.54
C ALA A 147 0.70 18.07 -7.54
N THR A 148 0.87 16.76 -7.78
CA THR A 148 1.61 15.84 -6.90
C THR A 148 3.09 16.17 -6.86
N ARG A 149 3.71 16.47 -8.02
CA ARG A 149 5.10 16.92 -8.10
C ARG A 149 5.32 18.20 -7.30
N GLY A 150 4.37 19.14 -7.39
CA GLY A 150 4.35 20.37 -6.60
C GLY A 150 4.32 20.16 -5.07
N ILE A 151 3.79 19.04 -4.56
CA ILE A 151 3.84 18.73 -3.12
C ILE A 151 5.29 18.50 -2.68
N VAL A 152 6.02 17.65 -3.41
CA VAL A 152 7.42 17.34 -3.11
C VAL A 152 8.31 18.55 -3.42
N ALA A 153 8.07 19.26 -4.52
CA ALA A 153 8.81 20.47 -4.89
C ALA A 153 8.77 21.55 -3.80
N ARG A 154 7.61 21.78 -3.16
CA ARG A 154 7.49 22.73 -2.03
C ARG A 154 8.22 22.26 -0.77
N ALA A 155 8.25 20.95 -0.52
CA ALA A 155 8.96 20.37 0.63
C ALA A 155 10.48 20.46 0.50
N VAL A 156 10.98 20.54 -0.74
CA VAL A 156 12.41 20.53 -1.08
C VAL A 156 12.95 21.94 -1.34
N GLY A 157 12.21 22.78 -2.09
CA GLY A 157 12.64 24.14 -2.48
C GLY A 157 12.00 25.28 -1.66
N GLY A 158 11.10 25.00 -0.73
CA GLY A 158 10.40 26.02 0.06
C GLY A 158 9.04 26.43 -0.53
N ALA A 159 8.39 27.38 0.15
CA ALA A 159 6.95 27.65 -0.06
C ALA A 159 6.63 28.49 -1.31
N ASP A 160 7.52 29.39 -1.71
CA ASP A 160 7.20 30.45 -2.67
C ASP A 160 7.33 29.99 -4.14
N ASP A 161 8.42 29.29 -4.50
CA ASP A 161 8.64 28.73 -5.85
C ASP A 161 8.69 27.19 -5.90
N GLY A 162 9.15 26.55 -4.81
CA GLY A 162 9.51 25.13 -4.80
C GLY A 162 10.69 24.79 -5.73
N ASP A 163 11.08 23.51 -5.79
CA ASP A 163 12.11 23.05 -6.74
C ASP A 163 11.72 21.69 -7.33
N ASP A 164 11.08 21.69 -8.51
CA ASP A 164 10.67 20.49 -9.24
C ASP A 164 11.91 19.69 -9.73
N ALA A 165 13.00 20.38 -10.08
CA ALA A 165 14.23 19.74 -10.54
C ALA A 165 14.95 19.00 -9.41
N LEU A 166 15.07 19.61 -8.23
CA LEU A 166 15.65 18.97 -7.05
C LEU A 166 14.71 17.90 -6.47
N ALA A 167 13.38 18.06 -6.57
CA ALA A 167 12.41 17.02 -6.19
C ALA A 167 12.46 15.79 -7.12
N ARG A 168 12.55 15.99 -8.44
CA ARG A 168 12.82 14.93 -9.42
C ARG A 168 14.10 14.18 -9.08
N THR A 169 15.16 14.94 -8.86
CA THR A 169 16.51 14.47 -8.53
C THR A 169 16.52 13.66 -7.23
N LEU A 170 15.79 14.14 -6.20
CA LEU A 170 15.59 13.42 -4.95
C LEU A 170 14.88 12.08 -5.17
N LEU A 171 13.81 12.04 -5.97
CA LEU A 171 13.11 10.79 -6.26
C LEU A 171 14.00 9.79 -7.01
N VAL A 172 14.74 10.24 -8.02
CA VAL A 172 15.70 9.42 -8.79
C VAL A 172 16.78 8.84 -7.86
N PHE A 173 17.30 9.64 -6.92
CA PHE A 173 18.26 9.18 -5.92
C PHE A 173 17.66 8.14 -4.96
N LEU A 174 16.47 8.40 -4.41
CA LEU A 174 15.78 7.49 -3.49
C LEU A 174 15.48 6.15 -4.17
N ALA A 175 15.03 6.18 -5.42
CA ALA A 175 14.81 4.97 -6.21
C ALA A 175 16.12 4.29 -6.64
N GLY A 176 17.21 5.03 -6.85
CA GLY A 176 18.54 4.46 -7.08
C GLY A 176 19.10 3.76 -5.85
N VAL A 177 18.88 4.29 -4.65
CA VAL A 177 19.49 3.80 -3.40
C VAL A 177 18.61 2.84 -2.59
N HIS A 178 17.33 2.64 -2.95
CA HIS A 178 16.35 1.85 -2.17
C HIS A 178 16.87 0.48 -1.74
N ASP A 179 17.63 -0.17 -2.64
CA ASP A 179 18.07 -1.55 -2.50
C ASP A 179 19.50 -1.70 -1.97
N VAL A 180 20.15 -0.60 -1.54
CA VAL A 180 21.56 -0.62 -1.07
C VAL A 180 21.80 -1.58 0.10
N GLY A 181 20.77 -1.89 0.90
CA GLY A 181 20.83 -2.91 1.94
C GLY A 181 21.02 -4.35 1.44
N LYS A 182 20.92 -4.60 0.13
CA LYS A 182 21.36 -5.85 -0.50
C LYS A 182 22.89 -5.96 -0.56
N ALA A 183 23.63 -4.85 -0.45
CA ALA A 183 25.09 -4.83 -0.32
C ALA A 183 25.55 -5.16 1.10
N THR A 184 25.02 -6.26 1.66
CA THR A 184 25.36 -6.75 3.00
C THR A 184 25.72 -8.24 2.95
N PRO A 185 26.65 -8.69 3.82
CA PRO A 185 26.99 -10.11 3.95
C PRO A 185 25.76 -11.00 4.13
N VAL A 186 24.79 -10.60 4.96
CA VAL A 186 23.58 -11.39 5.24
C VAL A 186 22.65 -11.54 4.03
N PHE A 187 22.63 -10.56 3.11
CA PHE A 187 21.86 -10.69 1.88
C PHE A 187 22.62 -11.54 0.85
N GLN A 188 23.92 -11.26 0.65
CA GLN A 188 24.73 -11.90 -0.39
C GLN A 188 25.03 -13.37 -0.06
N ALA A 189 25.09 -13.76 1.22
CA ALA A 189 25.24 -15.14 1.69
C ALA A 189 23.94 -15.99 1.64
N LYS A 190 22.84 -15.48 1.10
CA LYS A 190 21.64 -16.31 0.86
C LYS A 190 21.97 -17.36 -0.19
N GLY A 191 21.86 -18.63 0.18
CA GLY A 191 22.06 -19.77 -0.72
C GLY A 191 20.97 -19.84 -1.79
N VAL A 192 21.12 -19.04 -2.84
CA VAL A 192 20.33 -19.15 -4.08
C VAL A 192 20.92 -20.30 -4.90
N PRO A 193 20.20 -21.41 -5.14
CA PRO A 193 20.72 -22.51 -5.93
C PRO A 193 21.04 -22.06 -7.36
N PHE A 194 22.19 -22.47 -7.89
CA PHE A 194 22.57 -22.29 -9.30
C PHE A 194 23.31 -23.55 -9.78
N GLY A 195 22.86 -24.11 -10.90
CA GLY A 195 23.43 -25.32 -11.50
C GLY A 195 23.22 -26.62 -10.69
N MET A 196 23.74 -27.74 -11.22
CA MET A 196 23.69 -29.04 -10.54
C MET A 196 24.67 -29.11 -9.35
N GLY A 197 24.26 -28.59 -8.19
CA GLY A 197 24.69 -29.12 -6.90
C GLY A 197 25.77 -28.39 -6.10
N ASP A 198 26.19 -27.16 -6.44
CA ASP A 198 27.00 -26.36 -5.49
C ASP A 198 26.08 -25.64 -4.48
N ALA A 199 26.22 -26.00 -3.20
CA ALA A 199 25.49 -25.39 -2.09
C ALA A 199 25.83 -23.90 -1.86
N ARG A 200 26.83 -23.34 -2.55
CA ARG A 200 27.27 -21.93 -2.44
C ARG A 200 26.52 -20.95 -3.35
N GLY A 201 25.81 -21.43 -4.37
CA GLY A 201 25.06 -20.54 -5.26
C GLY A 201 25.93 -19.47 -5.94
N ILE A 202 25.39 -18.25 -6.11
CA ILE A 202 26.09 -17.13 -6.75
C ILE A 202 27.18 -16.45 -5.89
N ALA A 203 27.33 -16.84 -4.61
CA ALA A 203 28.25 -16.20 -3.65
C ALA A 203 29.70 -16.10 -4.16
N TRP A 204 30.13 -17.04 -5.01
CA TRP A 204 31.46 -17.09 -5.60
C TRP A 204 31.86 -15.82 -6.37
N LYS A 205 30.92 -15.09 -7.00
CA LYS A 205 31.25 -13.82 -7.70
C LYS A 205 31.75 -12.78 -6.70
N SER A 206 31.09 -12.66 -5.55
CA SER A 206 31.49 -11.75 -4.48
C SER A 206 32.80 -12.20 -3.80
N GLU A 207 32.96 -13.50 -3.54
CA GLU A 207 34.22 -14.05 -3.00
C GLU A 207 35.41 -13.77 -3.94
N ARG A 208 35.25 -13.96 -5.26
CA ARG A 208 36.29 -13.65 -6.26
C ARG A 208 36.62 -12.16 -6.36
N ALA A 209 35.69 -11.28 -6.00
CA ALA A 209 35.93 -9.84 -5.94
C ALA A 209 36.56 -9.37 -4.61
N GLY A 210 36.86 -10.29 -3.69
CA GLY A 210 37.57 -10.02 -2.44
C GLY A 210 36.67 -9.92 -1.19
N PHE A 211 35.38 -10.23 -1.28
CA PHE A 211 34.50 -10.23 -0.11
C PHE A 211 34.65 -11.48 0.74
N VAL A 212 34.73 -11.29 2.06
CA VAL A 212 34.61 -12.38 3.05
C VAL A 212 33.12 -12.60 3.35
N LEU A 213 32.59 -13.76 2.97
CA LEU A 213 31.24 -14.21 3.30
C LEU A 213 31.30 -15.28 4.39
N ASN A 214 31.00 -14.90 5.63
CA ASN A 214 31.05 -15.82 6.77
C ASN A 214 29.92 -16.85 6.70
N ARG A 215 30.25 -18.14 6.87
CA ARG A 215 29.30 -19.26 6.74
C ARG A 215 28.19 -19.28 7.80
N ASP A 216 28.40 -18.61 8.94
CA ASP A 216 27.41 -18.43 10.01
C ASP A 216 26.25 -17.50 9.63
N LEU A 217 26.37 -16.75 8.52
CA LEU A 217 25.30 -15.91 7.97
C LEU A 217 24.38 -16.65 6.99
N VAL A 218 24.74 -17.86 6.54
CA VAL A 218 23.92 -18.64 5.61
C VAL A 218 22.59 -19.02 6.27
N GLY A 219 21.47 -18.68 5.63
CA GLY A 219 20.12 -18.91 6.14
C GLY A 219 19.60 -17.87 7.14
N LYS A 220 20.46 -16.94 7.59
CA LYS A 220 20.07 -15.81 8.43
C LYS A 220 19.19 -14.83 7.64
N ARG A 221 18.17 -14.27 8.30
CA ARG A 221 17.14 -13.41 7.65
C ARG A 221 17.19 -11.94 8.07
N GLU A 222 17.84 -11.63 9.19
CA GLU A 222 17.90 -10.30 9.78
C GLU A 222 19.35 -9.78 9.88
N PRO A 223 19.58 -8.46 9.73
CA PRO A 223 18.58 -7.45 9.37
C PRO A 223 18.07 -7.63 7.94
N THR A 224 16.77 -7.48 7.73
CA THR A 224 16.21 -7.43 6.37
C THR A 224 16.82 -6.28 5.57
N HIS A 225 16.96 -6.44 4.26
CA HIS A 225 17.60 -5.43 3.41
C HIS A 225 16.98 -4.01 3.47
N PRO A 226 15.69 -3.77 3.76
CA PRO A 226 15.20 -2.40 3.94
C PRO A 226 15.74 -1.78 5.25
N ILE A 227 15.79 -2.56 6.34
CA ILE A 227 16.41 -2.14 7.61
C ILE A 227 17.90 -1.84 7.39
N ALA A 228 18.61 -2.72 6.68
CA ALA A 228 20.02 -2.50 6.35
C ALA A 228 20.21 -1.26 5.45
N GLY A 229 19.33 -1.02 4.48
CA GLY A 229 19.39 0.14 3.59
C GLY A 229 19.19 1.46 4.33
N GLU A 230 18.22 1.52 5.25
CA GLU A 230 18.01 2.68 6.13
C GLU A 230 19.26 2.96 6.99
N LEU A 231 19.83 1.92 7.61
CA LEU A 231 21.02 2.05 8.45
C LEU A 231 22.27 2.46 7.65
N ILE A 232 22.48 1.91 6.45
CA ILE A 232 23.58 2.27 5.54
C ILE A 232 23.46 3.75 5.14
N LEU A 233 22.27 4.22 4.76
CA LEU A 233 22.09 5.60 4.34
C LEU A 233 22.19 6.59 5.52
N GLU A 234 21.66 6.25 6.71
CA GLU A 234 21.87 7.06 7.93
C GLU A 234 23.37 7.18 8.29
N ARG A 235 24.13 6.09 8.12
CA ARG A 235 25.59 6.08 8.35
C ARG A 235 26.34 6.89 7.29
N TYR A 236 26.01 6.74 6.00
CA TYR A 236 26.61 7.51 4.91
C TYR A 236 26.39 9.01 5.08
N PHE A 237 25.16 9.44 5.37
CA PHE A 237 24.87 10.86 5.64
C PHE A 237 25.55 11.38 6.90
N GLY A 238 25.71 10.55 7.94
CA GLY A 238 26.49 10.89 9.13
C GLY A 238 27.98 11.10 8.87
N ARG A 239 28.56 10.39 7.88
CA ARG A 239 29.97 10.49 7.48
C ARG A 239 30.24 11.65 6.53
N TYR A 240 29.48 11.76 5.44
CA TYR A 240 29.89 12.54 4.26
C TYR A 240 28.97 13.75 3.99
N ALA A 241 27.65 13.56 3.94
CA ALA A 241 26.72 14.59 3.46
C ALA A 241 26.29 15.60 4.55
N ALA A 242 26.04 15.13 5.77
CA ALA A 242 25.48 15.92 6.87
C ALA A 242 26.18 15.65 8.22
N PRO A 243 27.52 15.77 8.31
CA PRO A 243 28.24 15.59 9.57
C PRO A 243 27.75 16.60 10.63
N GLY A 244 27.63 16.14 11.88
CA GLY A 244 27.16 16.96 13.00
C GLY A 244 25.65 17.27 13.03
N CYS A 245 24.87 16.92 11.99
CA CYS A 245 23.44 17.19 11.98
C CYS A 245 22.66 16.33 12.98
N GLY A 246 21.54 16.84 13.50
CA GLY A 246 20.71 16.13 14.48
C GLY A 246 20.12 14.84 13.89
N ALA A 247 20.02 13.78 14.72
CA ALA A 247 19.56 12.46 14.29
C ALA A 247 18.14 12.43 13.67
N SER A 248 17.31 13.46 13.90
CA SER A 248 15.99 13.55 13.27
C SER A 248 16.06 13.91 11.79
N ALA A 249 16.95 14.83 11.39
CA ALA A 249 17.09 15.24 9.98
C ALA A 249 17.74 14.12 9.14
N ARG A 250 18.75 13.45 9.73
CA ARG A 250 19.44 12.30 9.11
C ARG A 250 18.55 11.07 8.87
N ARG A 251 17.28 11.05 9.30
CA ARG A 251 16.38 9.90 9.19
C ARG A 251 15.22 10.06 8.20
N SER A 252 14.87 11.27 7.78
CA SER A 252 13.72 11.47 6.88
C SER A 252 13.89 10.87 5.49
N LEU A 253 15.11 10.90 4.93
CA LEU A 253 15.38 10.22 3.65
C LEU A 253 15.66 8.71 3.83
N PRO A 254 16.43 8.26 4.84
CA PRO A 254 16.59 6.83 5.09
C PRO A 254 15.31 6.08 5.48
N SER A 255 14.32 6.72 6.12
CA SER A 255 13.04 6.09 6.46
C SER A 255 12.28 5.62 5.21
N ILE A 256 12.37 6.37 4.11
CA ILE A 256 11.79 6.03 2.80
C ILE A 256 12.46 4.77 2.24
N VAL A 257 13.79 4.67 2.36
CA VAL A 257 14.56 3.46 2.00
C VAL A 257 14.16 2.28 2.89
N GLY A 258 14.00 2.48 4.19
CA GLY A 258 13.49 1.45 5.10
C GLY A 258 12.05 1.01 4.77
N ALA A 259 11.24 1.90 4.22
CA ALA A 259 9.81 1.70 3.99
C ALA A 259 9.44 1.08 2.63
N HIS A 260 10.38 0.92 1.69
CA HIS A 260 10.06 0.48 0.32
C HIS A 260 9.43 -0.92 0.19
N HIS A 261 9.44 -1.76 1.25
CA HIS A 261 8.64 -2.99 1.28
C HIS A 261 7.17 -2.79 1.72
N GLY A 262 6.76 -1.55 1.93
CA GLY A 262 5.40 -1.12 2.29
C GLY A 262 5.17 -0.87 3.77
N ASN A 263 6.20 -0.87 4.63
CA ASN A 263 6.07 -0.60 6.06
C ASN A 263 7.29 0.19 6.54
N PHE A 264 7.10 1.35 7.17
CA PHE A 264 8.17 2.06 7.86
C PHE A 264 8.72 1.21 9.03
N PRO A 265 10.05 1.00 9.14
CA PRO A 265 10.64 0.27 10.25
C PRO A 265 10.36 0.92 11.61
N THR A 266 10.14 0.11 12.65
CA THR A 266 10.02 0.64 14.01
C THR A 266 11.41 0.90 14.59
N ARG A 267 11.51 1.87 15.52
CA ARG A 267 12.78 2.20 16.18
C ARG A 267 13.45 1.01 16.88
N SER A 268 12.67 0.04 17.39
CA SER A 268 13.23 -1.21 17.92
C SER A 268 13.91 -2.00 16.81
N ARG A 269 13.23 -2.30 15.69
CA ARG A 269 13.81 -3.08 14.58
C ARG A 269 15.08 -2.44 13.99
N LEU A 270 15.15 -1.12 13.92
CA LEU A 270 16.35 -0.39 13.50
C LEU A 270 17.49 -0.53 14.51
N HIS A 271 17.19 -0.41 15.81
CA HIS A 271 18.15 -0.64 16.88
C HIS A 271 18.67 -2.09 16.84
N ASP A 272 17.77 -3.06 16.83
CA ASP A 272 18.07 -4.49 16.89
C ASP A 272 18.86 -4.95 15.65
N GLY A 273 18.50 -4.44 14.46
CA GLY A 273 19.27 -4.64 13.23
C GLY A 273 20.66 -3.98 13.27
N GLY A 274 20.79 -2.81 13.91
CA GLY A 274 22.04 -2.09 14.09
C GLY A 274 23.04 -2.72 15.07
N LEU A 275 22.61 -3.65 15.92
CA LEU A 275 23.49 -4.41 16.81
C LEU A 275 24.35 -5.44 16.05
N ASP A 276 23.87 -5.93 14.90
CA ASP A 276 24.52 -7.01 14.16
C ASP A 276 25.52 -6.50 13.11
N LEU A 277 26.62 -5.93 13.61
CA LEU A 277 27.67 -5.34 12.77
C LEU A 277 28.22 -6.35 11.74
N ARG A 278 28.29 -7.64 12.06
CA ARG A 278 28.74 -8.67 11.10
C ARG A 278 27.75 -8.87 9.96
N ALA A 279 26.45 -8.97 10.26
CA ALA A 279 25.42 -9.12 9.24
C ALA A 279 25.32 -7.90 8.31
N LEU A 280 25.61 -6.70 8.83
CA LEU A 280 25.69 -5.44 8.07
C LEU A 280 26.99 -5.24 7.27
N GLY A 281 28.05 -6.03 7.54
CA GLY A 281 29.37 -5.85 6.92
C GLY A 281 30.24 -4.78 7.58
N TRP A 282 29.95 -4.41 8.82
CA TRP A 282 30.61 -3.36 9.62
C TRP A 282 31.47 -3.92 10.76
N GLY A 283 31.74 -5.22 10.74
CA GLY A 283 32.58 -5.88 11.73
C GLY A 283 32.98 -7.29 11.32
N GLY A 284 34.12 -7.74 11.83
CA GLY A 284 34.77 -8.98 11.38
C GLY A 284 35.80 -8.73 10.27
N GLU A 285 36.32 -9.83 9.73
CA GLU A 285 37.31 -9.81 8.65
C GLU A 285 36.66 -9.33 7.34
N GLY A 286 37.38 -8.51 6.56
CA GLY A 286 36.89 -7.98 5.28
C GLY A 286 35.84 -6.86 5.36
N HIS A 287 35.51 -6.33 6.54
CA HIS A 287 34.50 -5.28 6.70
C HIS A 287 34.81 -3.99 5.91
N ASP A 288 36.09 -3.61 5.77
CA ASP A 288 36.50 -2.43 4.98
C ASP A 288 36.02 -2.48 3.52
N ALA A 289 36.00 -3.67 2.91
CA ALA A 289 35.52 -3.86 1.54
C ALA A 289 34.00 -3.68 1.43
N TRP A 290 33.24 -4.14 2.44
CA TRP A 290 31.80 -3.94 2.52
C TRP A 290 31.45 -2.46 2.73
N GLU A 291 32.11 -1.77 3.67
CA GLU A 291 31.87 -0.35 3.88
C GLU A 291 32.23 0.50 2.65
N ALA A 292 33.37 0.22 2.00
CA ALA A 292 33.78 0.93 0.80
C ALA A 292 32.78 0.75 -0.36
N VAL A 293 32.28 -0.47 -0.60
CA VAL A 293 31.30 -0.73 -1.67
C VAL A 293 29.91 -0.19 -1.33
N GLN A 294 29.51 -0.19 -0.05
CA GLN A 294 28.27 0.48 0.37
C GLN A 294 28.34 1.98 0.09
N ASP A 295 29.44 2.65 0.46
CA ASP A 295 29.64 4.08 0.18
C ASP A 295 29.73 4.35 -1.34
N GLU A 296 30.41 3.48 -2.10
CA GLU A 296 30.52 3.56 -3.56
C GLU A 296 29.14 3.47 -4.24
N LEU A 297 28.27 2.57 -3.79
CA LEU A 297 26.92 2.37 -4.33
C LEU A 297 25.98 3.53 -3.98
N VAL A 298 26.07 4.13 -2.79
CA VAL A 298 25.32 5.37 -2.47
C VAL A 298 25.82 6.51 -3.36
N GLY A 299 27.13 6.65 -3.55
CA GLY A 299 27.71 7.62 -4.48
C GLY A 299 27.31 7.37 -5.94
N TYR A 300 27.12 6.11 -6.35
CA TYR A 300 26.60 5.75 -7.67
C TYR A 300 25.14 6.17 -7.84
N ALA A 301 24.27 5.95 -6.85
CA ALA A 301 22.90 6.45 -6.86
C ALA A 301 22.84 7.99 -6.94
N ALA A 302 23.76 8.71 -6.28
CA ALA A 302 23.88 10.16 -6.39
C ALA A 302 24.29 10.59 -7.82
N ARG A 303 25.26 9.90 -8.44
CA ARG A 303 25.67 10.14 -9.83
C ARG A 303 24.54 9.87 -10.84
N LEU A 304 23.79 8.77 -10.67
CA LEU A 304 22.61 8.46 -11.50
C LEU A 304 21.54 9.57 -11.45
N ALA A 305 21.39 10.21 -10.29
CA ALA A 305 20.47 11.33 -10.08
C ALA A 305 21.01 12.69 -10.54
N GLY A 306 22.30 12.80 -10.90
CA GLY A 306 22.94 14.09 -11.23
C GLY A 306 23.17 14.98 -10.00
N ILE A 307 23.39 14.38 -8.83
CA ILE A 307 23.61 15.07 -7.56
C ILE A 307 25.11 15.25 -7.29
N ASP A 308 25.53 16.48 -7.03
CA ASP A 308 26.83 16.81 -6.45
C ASP A 308 26.82 16.72 -4.91
N ASP A 309 28.00 16.67 -4.28
CA ASP A 309 28.14 16.49 -2.83
C ASP A 309 27.46 17.63 -2.02
N GLU A 310 27.38 18.84 -2.56
CA GLU A 310 26.75 19.99 -1.92
C GLU A 310 25.23 19.82 -1.85
N ARG A 311 24.61 19.48 -2.99
CA ARG A 311 23.19 19.15 -3.10
C ARG A 311 22.84 17.92 -2.28
N LEU A 312 23.67 16.88 -2.28
CA LEU A 312 23.46 15.70 -1.44
C LEU A 312 23.47 16.06 0.04
N GLY A 313 24.38 16.94 0.45
CA GLY A 313 24.41 17.49 1.80
C GLY A 313 23.14 18.27 2.16
N THR A 314 22.63 19.09 1.24
CA THR A 314 21.37 19.82 1.43
C THR A 314 20.19 18.86 1.57
N LEU A 315 20.05 17.87 0.68
CA LEU A 315 19.02 16.83 0.75
C LEU A 315 19.09 16.04 2.08
N ALA A 316 20.29 15.64 2.51
CA ALA A 316 20.51 14.93 3.78
C ALA A 316 20.19 15.74 5.04
N ARG A 317 19.94 17.05 4.90
CA ARG A 317 19.50 17.96 5.98
C ARG A 317 18.01 18.31 5.91
N LEU A 318 17.29 17.95 4.84
CA LEU A 318 15.88 18.29 4.67
C LEU A 318 14.98 17.57 5.70
N PRO A 319 14.23 18.30 6.54
CA PRO A 319 13.24 17.72 7.42
C PRO A 319 11.93 17.50 6.65
N LEU A 320 11.81 16.37 5.96
CA LEU A 320 10.54 15.99 5.33
C LEU A 320 9.49 15.69 6.41
N ASP A 321 8.23 15.96 6.08
CA ASP A 321 7.09 15.53 6.87
C ASP A 321 6.62 14.13 6.44
N ALA A 322 5.83 13.49 7.30
CA ALA A 322 5.33 12.13 7.08
C ALA A 322 4.43 11.99 5.83
N ALA A 323 3.82 13.07 5.34
CA ALA A 323 2.98 13.05 4.14
C ALA A 323 3.84 13.00 2.87
N VAL A 324 4.90 13.81 2.82
CA VAL A 324 5.89 13.80 1.73
C VAL A 324 6.72 12.50 1.76
N GLU A 325 7.16 12.04 2.94
CA GLU A 325 7.82 10.74 3.11
C GLU A 325 6.93 9.58 2.60
N SER A 326 5.62 9.61 2.89
CA SER A 326 4.68 8.59 2.39
C SER A 326 4.51 8.62 0.87
N LEU A 327 4.35 9.81 0.26
CA LEU A 327 4.24 9.94 -1.19
C LEU A 327 5.52 9.47 -1.91
N LEU A 328 6.70 9.90 -1.46
CA LEU A 328 7.99 9.46 -1.99
C LEU A 328 8.18 7.94 -1.83
N THR A 329 7.78 7.38 -0.68
CA THR A 329 7.78 5.92 -0.48
C THR A 329 6.88 5.22 -1.49
N GLY A 330 5.69 5.77 -1.78
CA GLY A 330 4.80 5.24 -2.82
C GLY A 330 5.47 5.26 -4.21
N MET A 331 6.12 6.36 -4.57
CA MET A 331 6.80 6.53 -5.85
C MET A 331 8.00 5.56 -5.99
N VAL A 332 8.79 5.37 -4.92
CA VAL A 332 9.88 4.40 -4.87
C VAL A 332 9.35 2.96 -5.01
N ILE A 333 8.22 2.62 -4.37
CA ILE A 333 7.60 1.29 -4.52
C ILE A 333 7.16 1.04 -5.98
N VAL A 334 6.53 2.02 -6.64
CA VAL A 334 6.15 1.91 -8.06
C VAL A 334 7.39 1.75 -8.95
N SER A 335 8.45 2.51 -8.65
CA SER A 335 9.72 2.45 -9.39
C SER A 335 10.40 1.08 -9.27
N ASP A 336 10.55 0.56 -8.05
CA ASP A 336 11.05 -0.80 -7.81
C ASP A 336 10.14 -1.83 -8.51
N TRP A 337 8.81 -1.79 -8.33
CA TRP A 337 7.92 -2.80 -8.92
C TRP A 337 7.95 -2.86 -10.46
N LEU A 338 8.29 -1.75 -11.13
CA LEU A 338 8.52 -1.70 -12.57
C LEU A 338 9.90 -2.21 -12.95
N ALA A 339 10.97 -1.72 -12.31
CA ALA A 339 12.33 -2.23 -12.50
C ALA A 339 12.46 -3.73 -12.13
N SER A 340 11.58 -4.20 -11.25
CA SER A 340 11.52 -5.56 -10.74
C SER A 340 10.85 -6.57 -11.68
N ASP A 341 10.13 -6.10 -12.70
CA ASP A 341 9.34 -6.93 -13.61
C ASP A 341 10.23 -7.57 -14.69
N CYS A 342 10.42 -8.90 -14.63
CA CYS A 342 11.31 -9.62 -15.56
C CYS A 342 10.85 -9.56 -17.02
N ASP A 343 9.58 -9.27 -17.32
CA ASP A 343 9.13 -9.09 -18.71
C ASP A 343 9.58 -7.74 -19.28
N LEU A 344 9.69 -6.72 -18.43
CA LEU A 344 10.14 -5.37 -18.80
C LEU A 344 11.67 -5.27 -18.74
N PHE A 345 12.25 -5.81 -17.68
CA PHE A 345 13.67 -5.79 -17.34
C PHE A 345 14.23 -7.23 -17.21
N PRO A 346 14.40 -7.95 -18.33
CA PRO A 346 14.94 -9.32 -18.33
C PRO A 346 16.23 -9.46 -17.53
N LEU A 347 16.40 -10.59 -16.86
CA LEU A 347 17.65 -10.95 -16.21
C LEU A 347 18.79 -11.08 -17.25
N LEU A 348 20.02 -11.03 -16.77
CA LEU A 348 21.24 -11.12 -17.56
C LEU A 348 21.88 -12.49 -17.38
N ASP A 349 22.53 -12.99 -18.42
CA ASP A 349 23.39 -14.17 -18.36
C ASP A 349 24.49 -14.02 -17.29
N LEU A 350 24.65 -15.04 -16.44
CA LEU A 350 25.64 -15.10 -15.35
C LEU A 350 27.08 -15.25 -15.86
N TYR A 351 27.27 -15.90 -17.01
CA TYR A 351 28.55 -16.20 -17.65
C TYR A 351 28.89 -15.26 -18.81
N GLY A 352 27.95 -14.37 -19.18
CA GLY A 352 28.21 -13.24 -20.06
C GLY A 352 29.34 -12.34 -19.52
N ALA A 353 29.93 -11.54 -20.40
CA ALA A 353 31.08 -10.70 -20.04
C ALA A 353 30.76 -9.76 -18.85
N ASP A 354 31.51 -9.90 -17.75
CA ASP A 354 31.45 -9.11 -16.50
C ASP A 354 31.92 -7.64 -16.67
N GLY A 355 31.82 -7.09 -17.89
CA GLY A 355 32.13 -5.71 -18.20
C GLY A 355 31.15 -4.74 -17.54
N ASP A 356 31.62 -3.52 -17.26
CA ASP A 356 30.74 -2.43 -16.86
C ASP A 356 29.76 -2.12 -18.01
N ARG A 357 28.45 -2.15 -17.73
CA ARG A 357 27.43 -1.83 -18.75
C ARG A 357 27.37 -0.33 -18.90
N GLY A 358 28.16 0.19 -19.84
CA GLY A 358 28.22 1.62 -20.17
C GLY A 358 26.84 2.23 -20.38
N ALA A 359 26.74 3.53 -20.07
CA ALA A 359 25.49 4.30 -19.97
C ALA A 359 24.47 4.05 -21.09
N ALA A 360 24.93 3.93 -22.34
CA ALA A 360 24.07 3.67 -23.50
C ALA A 360 23.28 2.35 -23.40
N ALA A 361 23.86 1.29 -22.85
CA ALA A 361 23.19 0.00 -22.69
C ALA A 361 22.10 0.05 -21.60
N LEU A 362 22.35 0.78 -20.51
CA LEU A 362 21.37 1.00 -19.44
C LEU A 362 20.21 1.91 -19.93
N ARG A 363 20.52 2.99 -20.66
CA ARG A 363 19.50 3.86 -21.30
C ARG A 363 18.62 3.06 -22.28
N SER A 364 19.22 2.29 -23.19
CA SER A 364 18.47 1.46 -24.14
C SER A 364 17.59 0.40 -23.46
N ARG A 365 18.08 -0.22 -22.37
CA ARG A 365 17.30 -1.15 -21.54
C ARG A 365 16.08 -0.48 -20.92
N LEU A 366 16.26 0.70 -20.32
CA LEU A 366 15.18 1.52 -19.75
C LEU A 366 14.15 1.92 -20.83
N ASP A 367 14.60 2.42 -21.96
CA ASP A 367 13.71 2.94 -23.02
C ASP A 367 12.83 1.83 -23.59
N ARG A 368 13.40 0.65 -23.85
CA ARG A 368 12.65 -0.55 -24.26
C ARG A 368 11.65 -0.99 -23.17
N ALA A 369 12.06 -0.99 -21.91
CA ALA A 369 11.21 -1.40 -20.80
C ALA A 369 10.03 -0.43 -20.60
N TRP A 370 10.28 0.87 -20.68
CA TRP A 370 9.27 1.92 -20.58
C TRP A 370 8.25 1.82 -21.72
N SER A 371 8.72 1.70 -22.97
CA SER A 371 7.83 1.51 -24.13
C SER A 371 7.00 0.23 -24.00
N LYS A 372 7.58 -0.90 -23.52
CA LYS A 372 6.83 -2.15 -23.31
C LYS A 372 5.83 -2.07 -22.14
N ALA A 373 6.06 -1.20 -21.17
CA ALA A 373 5.20 -1.05 -19.99
C ALA A 373 3.83 -0.43 -20.31
N HIS A 374 3.75 0.46 -21.32
CA HIS A 374 2.54 1.21 -21.69
C HIS A 374 1.87 1.84 -20.44
N ILE A 375 2.64 2.68 -19.74
CA ILE A 375 2.13 3.47 -18.62
C ILE A 375 1.49 4.72 -19.22
N PRO A 376 0.18 4.95 -19.03
CA PRO A 376 -0.51 6.13 -19.55
C PRO A 376 0.06 7.40 -18.92
N ALA A 377 -0.04 8.51 -19.66
CA ALA A 377 0.21 9.84 -19.14
C ALA A 377 -0.82 10.21 -18.05
N PRO A 378 -0.55 11.18 -17.16
CA PRO A 378 -1.62 11.81 -16.40
C PRO A 378 -2.56 12.50 -17.38
N TRP A 379 -3.86 12.21 -17.33
CA TRP A 379 -4.82 12.77 -18.27
C TRP A 379 -4.81 14.30 -18.21
N SER A 380 -4.79 14.97 -19.36
CA SER A 380 -4.51 16.40 -19.46
C SER A 380 -5.31 17.05 -20.58
N GLU A 381 -6.54 17.44 -20.29
CA GLU A 381 -7.35 18.19 -21.26
C GLU A 381 -6.77 19.60 -21.56
N PRO A 382 -6.91 20.10 -22.80
CA PRO A 382 -6.79 21.52 -23.08
C PRO A 382 -7.82 22.32 -22.26
N ARG A 383 -7.62 23.64 -22.13
CA ARG A 383 -8.49 24.51 -21.33
C ARG A 383 -9.97 24.31 -21.71
N PRO A 384 -10.83 23.80 -20.79
CA PRO A 384 -12.22 23.56 -21.10
C PRO A 384 -12.93 24.83 -21.57
N CYS A 385 -13.64 24.75 -22.69
CA CYS A 385 -14.55 25.80 -23.16
C CYS A 385 -15.88 25.68 -22.41
N VAL A 386 -15.88 26.12 -21.14
CA VAL A 386 -17.04 26.04 -20.24
C VAL A 386 -18.10 27.09 -20.48
N GLU A 387 -17.86 28.14 -21.27
CA GLU A 387 -18.88 29.14 -21.58
C GLU A 387 -19.39 28.94 -23.02
N PRO A 388 -20.72 28.77 -23.24
CA PRO A 388 -21.79 28.72 -22.23
C PRO A 388 -21.84 27.39 -21.45
N PHE A 389 -22.00 27.46 -20.12
CA PHE A 389 -22.04 26.26 -19.24
C PHE A 389 -23.11 25.24 -19.65
N GLY A 390 -24.24 25.73 -20.18
CA GLY A 390 -25.29 24.90 -20.74
C GLY A 390 -24.81 23.98 -21.87
N GLU A 391 -23.99 24.49 -22.77
CA GLU A 391 -23.49 23.75 -23.94
C GLU A 391 -22.37 22.78 -23.54
N PHE A 392 -21.45 23.21 -22.68
CA PHE A 392 -20.39 22.36 -22.13
C PHE A 392 -20.96 21.12 -21.44
N PHE A 393 -21.90 21.29 -20.51
CA PHE A 393 -22.53 20.16 -19.81
C PHE A 393 -23.33 19.27 -20.78
N SER A 394 -24.06 19.88 -21.72
CA SER A 394 -24.86 19.15 -22.71
C SER A 394 -24.00 18.26 -23.61
N HIS A 395 -22.83 18.75 -24.03
CA HIS A 395 -21.84 17.99 -24.78
C HIS A 395 -21.27 16.83 -23.96
N ARG A 396 -20.88 17.08 -22.70
CA ARG A 396 -20.24 16.09 -21.82
C ARG A 396 -21.12 14.90 -21.45
N PHE A 397 -22.43 15.10 -21.32
CA PHE A 397 -23.37 14.04 -20.93
C PHE A 397 -24.36 13.64 -22.02
N GLY A 398 -24.25 14.22 -23.22
CA GLY A 398 -25.12 13.90 -24.36
C GLY A 398 -26.60 14.19 -24.07
N LEU A 399 -26.90 15.37 -23.51
CA LEU A 399 -28.27 15.72 -23.14
C LEU A 399 -29.21 15.70 -24.37
N PRO A 400 -30.47 15.20 -24.24
CA PRO A 400 -31.44 15.23 -25.33
C PRO A 400 -31.72 16.65 -25.84
N GLY A 401 -32.02 16.78 -27.13
CA GLY A 401 -32.33 18.08 -27.74
C GLY A 401 -33.46 18.82 -27.01
N GLY A 402 -33.15 20.02 -26.50
CA GLY A 402 -34.07 20.85 -25.71
C GLY A 402 -34.04 20.61 -24.19
N ALA A 403 -33.20 19.70 -23.68
CA ALA A 403 -32.94 19.58 -22.24
C ALA A 403 -31.85 20.57 -21.80
N GLU A 404 -32.04 21.23 -20.66
CA GLU A 404 -31.02 22.07 -20.00
C GLU A 404 -30.43 21.37 -18.76
N PRO A 405 -29.17 21.66 -18.39
CA PRO A 405 -28.64 21.23 -17.10
C PRO A 405 -29.43 21.83 -15.92
N ARG A 406 -29.64 21.01 -14.91
CA ARG A 406 -30.35 21.37 -13.67
C ARG A 406 -29.61 22.50 -12.93
N PRO A 407 -30.30 23.28 -12.07
CA PRO A 407 -29.67 24.37 -11.32
C PRO A 407 -28.46 23.92 -10.49
N ILE A 408 -28.49 22.73 -9.89
CA ILE A 408 -27.38 22.18 -9.10
C ILE A 408 -26.16 21.81 -9.96
N GLN A 409 -26.38 21.38 -11.21
CA GLN A 409 -25.32 21.06 -12.16
C GLN A 409 -24.58 22.34 -12.57
N ARG A 410 -25.32 23.36 -13.05
CA ARG A 410 -24.77 24.69 -13.37
C ARG A 410 -24.05 25.33 -12.17
N ALA A 411 -24.60 25.21 -10.97
CA ALA A 411 -23.98 25.75 -9.75
C ALA A 411 -22.66 25.05 -9.40
N ALA A 412 -22.58 23.73 -9.52
CA ALA A 412 -21.35 22.98 -9.26
C ALA A 412 -20.24 23.35 -10.25
N GLU A 413 -20.57 23.49 -11.54
CA GLU A 413 -19.64 23.93 -12.58
C GLU A 413 -19.12 25.36 -12.34
N GLN A 414 -20.03 26.30 -12.07
CA GLN A 414 -19.67 27.69 -11.78
C GLN A 414 -18.75 27.78 -10.56
N VAL A 415 -19.05 27.06 -9.47
CA VAL A 415 -18.19 27.05 -8.27
C VAL A 415 -16.83 26.39 -8.55
N ALA A 416 -16.78 25.31 -9.31
CA ALA A 416 -15.52 24.68 -9.72
C ALA A 416 -14.68 25.60 -10.64
N TRP A 417 -15.34 26.39 -11.49
CA TRP A 417 -14.69 27.36 -12.38
C TRP A 417 -14.26 28.65 -11.69
N ASP A 418 -15.00 29.15 -10.69
CA ASP A 418 -14.60 30.37 -9.99
C ASP A 418 -13.56 30.09 -8.89
N ALA A 419 -13.40 28.83 -8.48
CA ALA A 419 -12.40 28.42 -7.49
C ALA A 419 -10.96 28.72 -7.94
N LYS A 420 -10.29 29.63 -7.22
CA LYS A 420 -8.88 29.99 -7.42
C LYS A 420 -7.89 29.01 -6.79
N ASP A 421 -8.19 28.51 -5.58
CA ASP A 421 -7.45 27.40 -4.96
C ASP A 421 -8.45 26.35 -4.44
N PRO A 422 -8.93 25.46 -5.33
CA PRO A 422 -9.96 24.48 -5.00
C PRO A 422 -9.56 23.51 -3.88
N GLY A 423 -10.55 23.14 -3.07
CA GLY A 423 -10.37 22.22 -1.94
C GLY A 423 -11.59 21.31 -1.76
N LEU A 424 -12.30 21.45 -0.65
CA LEU A 424 -13.51 20.68 -0.39
C LEU A 424 -14.75 21.35 -1.01
N MET A 425 -15.50 20.61 -1.82
CA MET A 425 -16.85 20.95 -2.29
C MET A 425 -17.85 19.97 -1.65
N VAL A 426 -19.02 20.47 -1.25
CA VAL A 426 -20.12 19.65 -0.73
C VAL A 426 -21.37 19.95 -1.54
N ILE A 427 -21.98 18.93 -2.14
CA ILE A 427 -23.17 19.04 -2.98
C ILE A 427 -24.32 18.32 -2.25
N GLU A 428 -25.24 19.11 -1.71
CA GLU A 428 -26.45 18.63 -1.03
C GLU A 428 -27.66 18.86 -1.93
N ALA A 429 -28.29 17.78 -2.40
CA ALA A 429 -29.52 17.84 -3.19
C ALA A 429 -30.30 16.52 -3.10
N PRO A 430 -31.63 16.53 -3.29
CA PRO A 430 -32.44 15.31 -3.31
C PRO A 430 -31.95 14.23 -4.28
N MET A 431 -32.44 13.00 -4.10
CA MET A 431 -32.22 11.92 -5.06
C MET A 431 -32.89 12.26 -6.41
N GLY A 432 -32.24 11.91 -7.52
CA GLY A 432 -32.74 12.22 -8.87
C GLY A 432 -32.34 13.61 -9.42
N GLU A 433 -31.73 14.49 -8.62
CA GLU A 433 -31.30 15.84 -9.06
C GLU A 433 -29.99 15.89 -9.86
N GLY A 434 -29.45 14.75 -10.31
CA GLY A 434 -28.25 14.73 -11.15
C GLY A 434 -26.96 15.15 -10.43
N LYS A 435 -26.87 14.90 -9.11
CA LYS A 435 -25.67 15.14 -8.28
C LYS A 435 -24.41 14.51 -8.85
N THR A 436 -24.54 13.32 -9.43
CA THR A 436 -23.42 12.55 -9.98
C THR A 436 -22.77 13.28 -11.16
N GLU A 437 -23.55 13.70 -12.16
CA GLU A 437 -23.05 14.45 -13.31
C GLU A 437 -22.52 15.82 -12.88
N ALA A 438 -23.15 16.47 -11.90
CA ALA A 438 -22.64 17.71 -11.31
C ALA A 438 -21.23 17.51 -10.69
N ALA A 439 -20.99 16.38 -10.01
CA ALA A 439 -19.67 16.04 -9.48
C ALA A 439 -18.67 15.64 -10.56
N LEU A 440 -19.06 14.93 -11.63
CA LEU A 440 -18.15 14.60 -12.73
C LEU A 440 -17.71 15.87 -13.50
N ALA A 441 -18.65 16.75 -13.84
CA ALA A 441 -18.35 18.04 -14.46
C ALA A 441 -17.45 18.90 -13.56
N ALA A 442 -17.79 19.03 -12.28
CA ALA A 442 -16.94 19.72 -11.32
C ALA A 442 -15.55 19.05 -11.19
N ALA A 443 -15.45 17.72 -11.18
CA ALA A 443 -14.18 17.01 -11.10
C ALA A 443 -13.28 17.29 -12.31
N GLU A 444 -13.84 17.38 -13.53
CA GLU A 444 -13.12 17.79 -14.74
C GLU A 444 -12.46 19.16 -14.57
N LEU A 445 -13.25 20.15 -14.14
CA LEU A 445 -12.78 21.52 -13.96
C LEU A 445 -11.78 21.66 -12.81
N LEU A 446 -11.98 20.92 -11.72
CA LEU A 446 -11.07 20.87 -10.57
C LEU A 446 -9.74 20.19 -10.91
N ALA A 447 -9.77 19.13 -11.72
CA ALA A 447 -8.58 18.43 -12.19
C ALA A 447 -7.72 19.35 -13.06
N TYR A 448 -8.35 19.96 -14.08
CA TYR A 448 -7.72 20.98 -14.93
C TYR A 448 -7.13 22.13 -14.10
N ARG A 449 -7.90 22.69 -13.15
CA ARG A 449 -7.47 23.83 -12.32
C ARG A 449 -6.27 23.55 -11.43
N ARG A 450 -6.11 22.33 -10.94
CA ARG A 450 -4.98 21.94 -10.08
C ARG A 450 -3.82 21.31 -10.85
N GLY A 451 -4.02 20.90 -12.10
CA GLY A 451 -3.07 20.06 -12.82
C GLY A 451 -2.97 18.66 -12.20
N LEU A 452 -4.12 18.12 -11.78
CA LEU A 452 -4.32 16.69 -11.47
C LEU A 452 -4.77 16.01 -12.75
N GLY A 453 -4.35 14.77 -12.97
CA GLY A 453 -4.64 14.04 -14.21
C GLY A 453 -5.54 12.82 -14.03
N ASP A 454 -6.28 12.75 -12.94
CA ASP A 454 -6.98 11.54 -12.50
C ASP A 454 -8.29 11.90 -11.77
N VAL A 455 -9.27 10.99 -11.76
CA VAL A 455 -10.49 11.11 -10.92
C VAL A 455 -10.80 9.78 -10.23
N CYS A 456 -11.17 9.82 -8.95
CA CYS A 456 -11.66 8.69 -8.19
C CYS A 456 -13.11 8.93 -7.74
N VAL A 457 -14.02 8.02 -8.07
CA VAL A 457 -15.42 8.03 -7.61
C VAL A 457 -15.63 6.88 -6.64
N ALA A 458 -15.97 7.21 -5.40
CA ALA A 458 -16.08 6.29 -4.28
C ALA A 458 -17.53 6.16 -3.81
N LEU A 459 -18.09 4.96 -3.87
CA LEU A 459 -19.52 4.70 -3.68
C LEU A 459 -19.82 3.81 -2.46
N PRO A 460 -21.00 3.91 -1.82
CA PRO A 460 -21.30 3.16 -0.60
C PRO A 460 -21.42 1.65 -0.81
N THR A 461 -21.78 1.18 -2.01
CA THR A 461 -22.06 -0.25 -2.26
C THR A 461 -21.48 -0.73 -3.58
N MET A 462 -21.27 -2.05 -3.69
CA MET A 462 -20.77 -2.65 -4.94
C MET A 462 -21.73 -2.47 -6.11
N ALA A 463 -23.04 -2.64 -5.89
CA ALA A 463 -24.05 -2.48 -6.94
C ALA A 463 -24.14 -1.04 -7.47
N THR A 464 -23.97 -0.04 -6.60
CA THR A 464 -23.84 1.36 -7.07
C THR A 464 -22.53 1.58 -7.81
N THR A 465 -21.43 0.94 -7.38
CA THR A 465 -20.13 0.98 -8.08
C THR A 465 -20.21 0.43 -9.51
N ASP A 466 -20.84 -0.73 -9.72
CA ASP A 466 -21.04 -1.34 -11.03
C ASP A 466 -21.89 -0.43 -11.96
N ALA A 467 -23.00 0.12 -11.47
CA ALA A 467 -23.84 1.04 -12.24
C ALA A 467 -23.17 2.40 -12.52
N MET A 468 -22.27 2.85 -11.64
CA MET A 468 -21.49 4.06 -11.83
C MET A 468 -20.37 3.88 -12.85
N PHE A 469 -19.80 2.68 -12.97
CA PHE A 469 -18.72 2.40 -13.92
C PHE A 469 -19.09 2.74 -15.36
N ALA A 470 -20.24 2.25 -15.83
CA ALA A 470 -20.77 2.57 -17.16
C ALA A 470 -20.98 4.08 -17.36
N ARG A 471 -21.47 4.81 -16.34
CA ARG A 471 -21.67 6.27 -16.39
C ARG A 471 -20.36 7.04 -16.45
N VAL A 472 -19.30 6.56 -15.79
CA VAL A 472 -17.96 7.16 -15.91
C VAL A 472 -17.40 6.89 -17.29
N ARG A 473 -17.46 5.66 -17.80
CA ARG A 473 -17.02 5.31 -19.16
C ARG A 473 -17.71 6.19 -20.22
N ASP A 474 -19.04 6.26 -20.19
CA ASP A 474 -19.84 7.09 -21.10
C ASP A 474 -19.50 8.60 -21.02
N TRP A 475 -18.94 9.07 -19.90
CA TRP A 475 -18.39 10.44 -19.79
C TRP A 475 -16.97 10.54 -20.35
N LEU A 476 -16.10 9.56 -20.10
CA LEU A 476 -14.74 9.50 -20.68
C LEU A 476 -14.74 9.46 -22.20
N ASP A 477 -15.68 8.71 -22.79
CA ASP A 477 -15.87 8.61 -24.25
C ASP A 477 -16.35 9.94 -24.87
N ARG A 478 -16.80 10.92 -24.06
CA ARG A 478 -17.23 12.27 -24.46
C ARG A 478 -16.29 13.40 -24.01
N LEU A 479 -15.17 13.04 -23.36
CA LEU A 479 -14.07 13.96 -23.14
C LEU A 479 -13.34 14.20 -24.48
N PRO A 480 -12.74 15.38 -24.70
CA PRO A 480 -11.97 15.68 -25.90
C PRO A 480 -10.80 14.69 -26.08
N CYS A 481 -10.34 14.58 -27.32
CA CYS A 481 -9.12 13.86 -27.67
C CYS A 481 -8.33 14.78 -28.60
N ASP A 482 -7.05 15.03 -28.29
CA ASP A 482 -6.20 15.94 -29.06
C ASP A 482 -4.95 15.17 -29.53
N GLY A 483 -4.86 14.90 -30.84
CA GLY A 483 -3.71 14.21 -31.45
C GLY A 483 -3.61 12.70 -31.17
N ASP A 484 -2.43 12.13 -31.46
CA ASP A 484 -2.13 10.69 -31.52
C ASP A 484 -2.42 9.92 -30.20
N VAL A 485 -3.68 9.50 -30.03
CA VAL A 485 -4.22 8.50 -29.09
C VAL A 485 -3.54 8.46 -27.72
N GLU A 486 -3.84 9.44 -26.85
CA GLU A 486 -3.62 9.28 -25.41
C GLU A 486 -4.66 8.31 -24.83
N GLU A 487 -4.28 7.04 -24.66
CA GLU A 487 -5.12 6.00 -24.02
C GLU A 487 -5.58 6.41 -22.61
N LYS A 488 -6.89 6.47 -22.38
CA LYS A 488 -7.51 6.82 -21.09
C LYS A 488 -7.71 5.55 -20.24
N ASP A 489 -6.91 5.35 -19.19
CA ASP A 489 -6.97 4.15 -18.33
C ASP A 489 -8.07 4.22 -17.25
N ILE A 490 -9.00 3.25 -17.24
CA ILE A 490 -10.09 3.15 -16.26
C ILE A 490 -10.05 1.84 -15.46
N TYR A 491 -10.21 1.92 -14.14
CA TYR A 491 -10.19 0.76 -13.25
C TYR A 491 -11.39 0.68 -12.30
N LEU A 492 -11.98 -0.51 -12.22
CA LEU A 492 -13.09 -0.85 -11.33
C LEU A 492 -12.58 -1.56 -10.06
N ALA A 493 -12.64 -0.90 -8.90
CA ALA A 493 -12.04 -1.39 -7.65
C ALA A 493 -13.09 -1.80 -6.59
N HIS A 494 -13.54 -3.05 -6.66
CA HIS A 494 -14.33 -3.70 -5.60
C HIS A 494 -14.07 -5.21 -5.55
N GLY A 495 -14.51 -5.87 -4.46
CA GLY A 495 -14.21 -7.28 -4.17
C GLY A 495 -14.72 -8.30 -5.21
N LYS A 496 -15.61 -7.89 -6.13
CA LYS A 496 -16.14 -8.72 -7.23
C LYS A 496 -15.95 -8.09 -8.62
N ALA A 497 -15.04 -7.12 -8.79
CA ALA A 497 -14.79 -6.49 -10.11
C ALA A 497 -14.45 -7.50 -11.23
N GLY A 498 -13.88 -8.65 -10.88
CA GLY A 498 -13.65 -9.76 -11.82
C GLY A 498 -14.91 -10.44 -12.38
N LEU A 499 -16.10 -10.09 -11.90
CA LEU A 499 -17.40 -10.58 -12.40
C LEU A 499 -18.15 -9.56 -13.26
N ASN A 500 -17.68 -8.31 -13.34
CA ASN A 500 -18.29 -7.29 -14.18
C ASN A 500 -17.88 -7.55 -15.65
N GLU A 501 -18.84 -7.89 -16.50
CA GLU A 501 -18.57 -8.30 -17.89
C GLU A 501 -17.97 -7.18 -18.74
N GLU A 502 -18.37 -5.94 -18.48
CA GLU A 502 -17.88 -4.73 -19.17
C GLU A 502 -16.39 -4.49 -18.85
N PHE A 503 -16.04 -4.49 -17.55
CA PHE A 503 -14.65 -4.39 -17.11
C PHE A 503 -13.80 -5.60 -17.59
N GLN A 504 -14.36 -6.81 -17.60
CA GLN A 504 -13.67 -7.96 -18.18
C GLN A 504 -13.51 -7.87 -19.71
N GLY A 505 -14.40 -7.16 -20.42
CA GLY A 505 -14.27 -6.81 -21.83
C GLY A 505 -13.01 -5.98 -22.08
N LEU A 506 -12.91 -4.81 -21.43
CA LEU A 506 -11.77 -3.91 -21.55
C LEU A 506 -10.43 -4.58 -21.18
N VAL A 507 -10.42 -5.42 -20.14
CA VAL A 507 -9.23 -6.21 -19.75
C VAL A 507 -8.82 -7.22 -20.83
N ARG A 508 -9.77 -7.80 -21.58
CA ARG A 508 -9.48 -8.72 -22.70
C ARG A 508 -8.99 -7.97 -23.93
N GLU A 509 -9.57 -6.83 -24.24
CA GLU A 509 -9.18 -5.97 -25.37
C GLU A 509 -7.77 -5.39 -25.18
N SER A 510 -7.49 -4.83 -24.00
CA SER A 510 -6.15 -4.31 -23.65
C SER A 510 -5.07 -5.39 -23.72
N ARG A 511 -5.40 -6.64 -23.35
CA ARG A 511 -4.49 -7.79 -23.51
C ARG A 511 -4.28 -8.19 -24.98
N ARG A 512 -5.31 -8.10 -25.83
CA ARG A 512 -5.18 -8.38 -27.27
C ARG A 512 -4.31 -7.33 -27.96
N HIS A 513 -4.49 -6.05 -27.63
CA HIS A 513 -3.68 -4.95 -28.16
C HIS A 513 -2.18 -5.18 -27.86
N ARG A 514 -1.84 -5.54 -26.61
CA ARG A 514 -0.47 -5.87 -26.19
C ARG A 514 0.16 -7.04 -26.97
N SER A 515 -0.62 -8.06 -27.34
CA SER A 515 -0.13 -9.21 -28.11
C SER A 515 0.15 -8.90 -29.58
N LEU A 516 -0.51 -7.89 -30.16
CA LEU A 516 -0.27 -7.44 -31.53
C LEU A 516 1.00 -6.57 -31.59
N VAL A 517 1.12 -5.58 -30.70
CA VAL A 517 2.32 -4.73 -30.57
C VAL A 517 3.57 -5.57 -30.26
N GLY A 518 3.44 -6.64 -29.49
CA GLY A 518 4.54 -7.55 -29.15
C GLY A 518 5.10 -8.41 -30.30
N ASN A 519 4.40 -8.51 -31.44
CA ASN A 519 4.76 -9.37 -32.58
C ASN A 519 5.00 -8.60 -33.89
N GLY A 520 4.90 -7.27 -33.87
CA GLY A 520 5.10 -6.43 -35.06
C GLY A 520 6.54 -6.47 -35.57
N ARG A 521 6.73 -6.89 -36.83
CA ARG A 521 7.91 -6.49 -37.62
C ARG A 521 7.78 -5.01 -37.95
N GLU A 522 8.88 -4.27 -37.88
CA GLU A 522 8.95 -2.89 -38.37
C GLU A 522 8.51 -2.84 -39.84
N GLY A 523 7.36 -2.21 -40.12
CA GLY A 523 6.85 -2.06 -41.48
C GLY A 523 5.33 -2.04 -41.66
N ASP A 524 4.53 -2.48 -40.69
CA ASP A 524 3.06 -2.58 -40.83
C ASP A 524 2.32 -1.84 -39.70
N ALA A 525 2.51 -0.51 -39.65
CA ALA A 525 1.74 0.40 -38.81
C ALA A 525 0.41 0.77 -39.50
N GLY A 526 -0.42 -0.25 -39.78
CA GLY A 526 -1.74 -0.10 -40.37
C GLY A 526 -2.80 0.32 -39.34
N GLU A 527 -3.60 1.32 -39.70
CA GLU A 527 -4.66 1.96 -38.91
C GLU A 527 -5.56 1.00 -38.10
N PHE A 528 -5.31 0.89 -36.79
CA PHE A 528 -6.29 0.42 -35.80
C PHE A 528 -6.18 1.23 -34.50
N ALA A 529 -6.49 2.53 -34.60
CA ALA A 529 -6.70 3.36 -33.43
C ALA A 529 -8.01 2.95 -32.73
N SER A 530 -7.91 2.42 -31.51
CA SER A 530 -9.06 2.13 -30.65
C SER A 530 -9.42 3.39 -29.87
N GLU A 531 -10.48 4.12 -30.25
CA GLU A 531 -10.90 5.38 -29.64
C GLU A 531 -11.56 5.23 -28.24
N SER A 532 -11.23 4.20 -27.46
CA SER A 532 -11.93 3.85 -26.21
C SER A 532 -11.00 3.76 -25.00
N ALA A 533 -11.58 3.94 -23.80
CA ALA A 533 -10.85 3.76 -22.54
C ALA A 533 -10.25 2.34 -22.40
N THR A 534 -8.97 2.24 -22.06
CA THR A 534 -8.24 0.95 -21.93
C THR A 534 -8.03 0.58 -20.46
N VAL A 535 -7.43 -0.59 -20.20
CA VAL A 535 -6.98 -1.02 -18.87
C VAL A 535 -5.49 -1.33 -18.90
N SER A 536 -4.66 -0.52 -18.22
CA SER A 536 -3.21 -0.72 -18.21
C SER A 536 -2.85 -2.09 -17.62
N ALA A 537 -2.24 -2.93 -18.46
CA ALA A 537 -1.93 -4.32 -18.11
C ALA A 537 -0.98 -4.46 -16.92
N TRP A 538 -0.12 -3.46 -16.65
CA TRP A 538 0.72 -3.44 -15.45
C TRP A 538 -0.06 -2.98 -14.22
N MET A 539 -0.98 -2.02 -14.35
CA MET A 539 -1.79 -1.50 -13.23
C MET A 539 -2.91 -2.47 -12.79
N TYR A 540 -3.24 -3.46 -13.62
CA TYR A 540 -4.18 -4.52 -13.28
C TYR A 540 -3.79 -5.27 -11.98
N GLY A 541 -4.66 -5.20 -10.96
CA GLY A 541 -4.57 -6.05 -9.76
C GLY A 541 -4.87 -5.31 -8.45
N ARG A 542 -5.18 -6.09 -7.40
CA ARG A 542 -5.72 -5.62 -6.10
C ARG A 542 -4.92 -4.53 -5.36
N LYS A 543 -3.63 -4.36 -5.66
CA LYS A 543 -2.76 -3.33 -5.07
C LYS A 543 -2.43 -2.17 -6.02
N LYS A 544 -2.57 -2.37 -7.32
CA LYS A 544 -2.09 -1.45 -8.36
C LYS A 544 -3.22 -0.66 -9.02
N GLY A 545 -4.43 -1.22 -9.14
CA GLY A 545 -5.52 -0.58 -9.90
C GLY A 545 -6.05 0.75 -9.35
N MET A 546 -5.74 1.11 -8.10
CA MET A 546 -5.98 2.48 -7.61
C MET A 546 -5.09 3.53 -8.30
N LEU A 547 -4.00 3.12 -8.96
CA LEU A 547 -3.04 3.99 -9.65
C LEU A 547 -3.46 4.33 -11.09
N SER A 548 -4.39 3.59 -11.69
CA SER A 548 -5.01 3.89 -12.99
C SER A 548 -5.68 5.26 -12.99
N ASN A 549 -5.69 5.99 -14.11
CA ASN A 549 -6.11 7.39 -14.13
C ASN A 549 -7.51 7.59 -13.54
N PHE A 550 -8.49 6.87 -14.07
CA PHE A 550 -9.88 6.90 -13.59
C PHE A 550 -10.17 5.67 -12.73
N VAL A 551 -10.75 5.89 -11.55
CA VAL A 551 -11.05 4.80 -10.60
C VAL A 551 -12.49 4.91 -10.12
N VAL A 552 -13.27 3.85 -10.32
CA VAL A 552 -14.62 3.70 -9.73
C VAL A 552 -14.57 2.59 -8.69
N CYS A 553 -14.87 2.90 -7.43
CA CYS A 553 -14.60 2.00 -6.31
C CYS A 553 -15.63 2.06 -5.19
N THR A 554 -15.62 1.08 -4.28
CA THR A 554 -16.31 1.26 -2.99
C THR A 554 -15.55 2.25 -2.11
N VAL A 555 -16.28 2.95 -1.24
CA VAL A 555 -15.73 3.90 -0.27
C VAL A 555 -14.65 3.28 0.62
N ASP A 556 -14.72 1.97 0.92
CA ASP A 556 -13.69 1.25 1.67
C ASP A 556 -12.30 1.37 1.04
N GLN A 557 -12.19 1.36 -0.30
CA GLN A 557 -10.89 1.44 -0.97
C GLN A 557 -10.20 2.79 -0.72
N VAL A 558 -11.00 3.83 -0.49
CA VAL A 558 -10.58 5.20 -0.22
C VAL A 558 -10.36 5.42 1.28
N LEU A 559 -11.25 4.92 2.14
CA LEU A 559 -11.07 4.93 3.60
C LEU A 559 -9.84 4.10 4.07
N MET A 560 -9.44 3.07 3.30
CA MET A 560 -8.17 2.37 3.51
C MET A 560 -6.94 3.30 3.45
N GLY A 561 -7.04 4.49 2.82
CA GLY A 561 -6.01 5.53 2.84
C GLY A 561 -5.78 6.19 4.21
N ALA A 562 -6.66 5.95 5.18
CA ALA A 562 -6.53 6.36 6.58
C ALA A 562 -6.17 5.20 7.56
N LEU A 563 -5.98 3.97 7.07
CA LEU A 563 -5.70 2.80 7.89
C LEU A 563 -4.20 2.51 8.05
N HIS A 564 -3.81 1.97 9.20
CA HIS A 564 -2.46 1.40 9.39
C HIS A 564 -2.35 0.04 8.68
N MET A 565 -1.87 0.05 7.43
CA MET A 565 -1.71 -1.16 6.62
C MET A 565 -0.43 -1.17 5.78
N ARG A 566 0.00 -2.36 5.36
CA ARG A 566 1.15 -2.51 4.46
C ARG A 566 0.85 -1.94 3.07
N HIS A 567 1.78 -1.15 2.55
CA HIS A 567 1.68 -0.35 1.32
C HIS A 567 0.61 0.76 1.39
N LEU A 568 0.34 1.32 2.58
CA LEU A 568 -0.50 2.51 2.72
C LEU A 568 -0.05 3.65 1.79
N SER A 569 1.27 3.86 1.68
CA SER A 569 1.90 4.84 0.79
C SER A 569 1.48 4.73 -0.68
N LEU A 570 1.22 3.53 -1.20
CA LEU A 570 0.68 3.37 -2.56
C LEU A 570 -0.76 3.88 -2.68
N ARG A 571 -1.61 3.64 -1.68
CA ARG A 571 -3.00 4.17 -1.66
C ARG A 571 -3.01 5.68 -1.49
N GLN A 572 -2.10 6.21 -0.68
CA GLN A 572 -1.97 7.65 -0.45
C GLN A 572 -1.44 8.36 -1.71
N LEU A 573 -0.44 7.80 -2.40
CA LEU A 573 0.00 8.28 -3.71
C LEU A 573 -1.12 8.20 -4.75
N ALA A 574 -1.83 7.06 -4.80
CA ALA A 574 -2.96 6.87 -5.70
C ALA A 574 -4.01 7.98 -5.53
N LEU A 575 -4.39 8.33 -4.29
CA LEU A 575 -5.36 9.38 -4.00
C LEU A 575 -4.81 10.80 -4.22
N ALA A 576 -3.51 11.03 -3.97
CA ALA A 576 -2.89 12.34 -4.14
C ALA A 576 -2.85 12.82 -5.61
N ASN A 577 -2.89 11.89 -6.58
CA ASN A 577 -2.90 12.20 -8.01
C ASN A 577 -4.27 12.65 -8.54
N LYS A 578 -5.38 12.45 -7.80
CA LYS A 578 -6.75 12.52 -8.33
C LYS A 578 -7.60 13.60 -7.68
N VAL A 579 -8.68 13.99 -8.37
CA VAL A 579 -9.86 14.54 -7.68
C VAL A 579 -10.65 13.40 -7.06
N VAL A 580 -11.05 13.53 -5.79
CA VAL A 580 -11.75 12.47 -5.04
C VAL A 580 -13.22 12.84 -4.87
N VAL A 581 -14.12 12.09 -5.50
CA VAL A 581 -15.57 12.18 -5.36
C VAL A 581 -16.04 11.08 -4.40
N ILE A 582 -16.80 11.44 -3.37
CA ILE A 582 -17.29 10.51 -2.34
C ILE A 582 -18.82 10.61 -2.29
N ASP A 583 -19.49 9.52 -2.68
CA ASP A 583 -20.94 9.47 -2.87
C ASP A 583 -21.71 8.97 -1.65
N GLU A 584 -22.92 9.51 -1.47
CA GLU A 584 -23.85 9.28 -0.36
C GLU A 584 -23.22 9.32 1.04
N CYS A 585 -22.49 10.40 1.33
CA CYS A 585 -21.78 10.62 2.60
C CYS A 585 -22.68 10.56 3.86
N HIS A 586 -24.00 10.73 3.72
CA HIS A 586 -24.95 10.58 4.84
C HIS A 586 -25.11 9.13 5.31
N ALA A 587 -24.94 8.15 4.42
CA ALA A 587 -25.16 6.73 4.70
C ALA A 587 -24.07 6.13 5.61
N TYR A 588 -22.96 6.84 5.83
CA TYR A 588 -21.83 6.34 6.60
C TYR A 588 -22.12 6.33 8.09
N ASP A 589 -21.76 5.25 8.77
CA ASP A 589 -21.89 5.13 10.23
C ASP A 589 -20.86 5.99 10.98
N LEU A 590 -20.91 5.99 12.32
CA LEU A 590 -19.99 6.76 13.16
C LEU A 590 -18.52 6.31 13.04
N TYR A 591 -18.25 5.08 12.61
CA TYR A 591 -16.92 4.50 12.49
C TYR A 591 -16.28 4.90 11.16
N MET A 592 -17.00 4.71 10.05
CA MET A 592 -16.64 5.18 8.71
C MET A 592 -16.38 6.70 8.69
N ARG A 593 -17.20 7.48 9.41
CA ARG A 593 -16.99 8.94 9.56
C ARG A 593 -15.62 9.29 10.16
N GLN A 594 -15.15 8.56 11.16
CA GLN A 594 -13.82 8.82 11.75
C GLN A 594 -12.68 8.57 10.74
N TYR A 595 -12.80 7.54 9.89
CA TYR A 595 -11.85 7.34 8.80
C TYR A 595 -11.96 8.40 7.72
N LEU A 596 -13.17 8.87 7.41
CA LEU A 596 -13.38 9.96 6.47
C LEU A 596 -12.77 11.27 7.00
N ASP A 597 -12.92 11.62 8.28
CA ASP A 597 -12.29 12.80 8.88
C ASP A 597 -10.76 12.72 8.80
N VAL A 598 -10.16 11.57 9.16
CA VAL A 598 -8.70 11.37 9.04
C VAL A 598 -8.25 11.43 7.59
N LEU A 599 -9.00 10.83 6.67
CA LEU A 599 -8.71 10.89 5.24
C LEU A 599 -8.81 12.33 4.70
N LEU A 600 -9.86 13.07 5.04
CA LEU A 600 -10.03 14.48 4.65
C LEU A 600 -8.86 15.34 5.15
N GLN A 601 -8.33 15.06 6.34
CA GLN A 601 -7.11 15.71 6.83
C GLN A 601 -5.88 15.40 5.95
N TRP A 602 -5.73 14.16 5.47
CA TRP A 602 -4.67 13.79 4.51
C TRP A 602 -4.86 14.45 3.15
N LEU A 603 -6.07 14.39 2.56
CA LEU A 603 -6.41 15.03 1.29
C LEU A 603 -6.22 16.55 1.34
N GLY A 604 -6.61 17.18 2.46
CA GLY A 604 -6.37 18.59 2.72
C GLY A 604 -4.90 18.95 2.84
N TYR A 605 -4.07 18.06 3.40
CA TYR A 605 -2.61 18.24 3.45
C TYR A 605 -1.99 18.26 2.05
N TRP A 606 -2.35 17.30 1.20
CA TRP A 606 -1.90 17.23 -0.18
C TRP A 606 -2.54 18.28 -1.10
N ARG A 607 -3.59 18.99 -0.62
CA ARG A 607 -4.42 19.93 -1.37
C ARG A 607 -5.10 19.28 -2.59
N VAL A 608 -5.64 18.09 -2.34
CA VAL A 608 -6.45 17.30 -3.27
C VAL A 608 -7.90 17.81 -3.25
N PRO A 609 -8.45 18.29 -4.37
CA PRO A 609 -9.87 18.61 -4.46
C PRO A 609 -10.71 17.39 -4.13
N THR A 610 -11.70 17.61 -3.27
CA THR A 610 -12.59 16.55 -2.79
C THR A 610 -14.03 17.01 -2.94
N ILE A 611 -14.89 16.19 -3.53
CA ILE A 611 -16.31 16.46 -3.70
C ILE A 611 -17.09 15.46 -2.84
N LEU A 612 -17.87 15.95 -1.88
CA LEU A 612 -18.76 15.14 -1.07
C LEU A 612 -20.19 15.28 -1.60
N LEU A 613 -20.80 14.18 -2.04
CA LEU A 613 -22.21 14.14 -2.42
C LEU A 613 -23.06 13.64 -1.26
N SER A 614 -24.24 14.23 -1.09
CA SER A 614 -25.26 13.71 -0.18
C SER A 614 -26.67 14.11 -0.58
N ALA A 615 -27.66 13.33 -0.17
CA ALA A 615 -29.06 13.76 -0.10
C ALA A 615 -29.23 14.94 0.89
N THR A 616 -28.72 14.78 2.11
CA THR A 616 -28.72 15.77 3.19
C THR A 616 -27.53 15.54 4.14
N LEU A 617 -27.01 16.57 4.79
CA LEU A 617 -26.07 16.46 5.92
C LEU A 617 -26.52 17.41 7.04
N SER A 618 -26.35 17.00 8.30
CA SER A 618 -26.52 17.95 9.40
C SER A 618 -25.38 18.98 9.41
N ASP A 619 -25.67 20.20 9.87
CA ASP A 619 -24.69 21.28 9.95
C ASP A 619 -23.41 20.87 10.70
N GLY A 620 -23.55 20.08 11.77
CA GLY A 620 -22.44 19.54 12.54
C GLY A 620 -21.57 18.56 11.75
N GLN A 621 -22.15 17.68 10.92
CA GLN A 621 -21.39 16.80 10.03
C GLN A 621 -20.62 17.59 8.97
N ARG A 622 -21.30 18.52 8.30
CA ARG A 622 -20.70 19.36 7.24
C ARG A 622 -19.56 20.22 7.80
N ALA A 623 -19.75 20.82 8.97
CA ALA A 623 -18.71 21.58 9.66
C ALA A 623 -17.52 20.71 10.10
N SER A 624 -17.76 19.50 10.62
CA SER A 624 -16.69 18.56 11.00
C SER A 624 -15.83 18.17 9.79
N MET A 625 -16.45 17.74 8.69
CA MET A 625 -15.75 17.31 7.48
C MET A 625 -14.93 18.47 6.85
N ALA A 626 -15.50 19.68 6.82
CA ALA A 626 -14.80 20.86 6.35
C ALA A 626 -13.60 21.23 7.24
N GLU A 627 -13.75 21.20 8.57
CA GLU A 627 -12.66 21.50 9.51
C GLU A 627 -11.57 20.42 9.50
N SER A 628 -11.91 19.13 9.30
CA SER A 628 -10.96 18.04 9.06
C SER A 628 -10.08 18.32 7.84
N TYR A 629 -10.68 18.70 6.70
CA TYR A 629 -9.95 19.08 5.49
C TYR A 629 -9.08 20.34 5.69
N LEU A 630 -9.64 21.41 6.26
CA LEU A 630 -8.92 22.66 6.51
C LEU A 630 -7.78 22.50 7.55
N SER A 631 -7.94 21.59 8.51
CA SER A 631 -6.88 21.18 9.44
C SER A 631 -5.68 20.60 8.69
N GLY A 632 -5.92 19.73 7.70
CA GLY A 632 -4.89 19.23 6.78
C GLY A 632 -4.19 20.35 6.02
N ARG A 633 -4.97 21.25 5.40
CA ARG A 633 -4.44 22.37 4.60
C ARG A 633 -3.50 23.27 5.43
N ARG A 634 -3.92 23.65 6.63
CA ARG A 634 -3.13 24.49 7.56
C ARG A 634 -1.85 23.80 8.05
N LEU A 635 -1.83 22.46 8.13
CA LEU A 635 -0.60 21.71 8.41
C LEU A 635 0.36 21.77 7.22
N SER A 636 -0.13 21.71 5.97
CA SER A 636 0.70 21.89 4.76
C SER A 636 1.37 23.27 4.73
N GLU A 637 0.67 24.31 5.16
CA GLU A 637 1.16 25.69 5.22
C GLU A 637 2.16 25.89 6.36
N GLY A 638 1.87 25.36 7.55
CA GLY A 638 2.74 25.44 8.73
C GLY A 638 4.04 24.64 8.62
N THR A 639 4.18 23.77 7.62
CA THR A 639 5.41 23.02 7.32
C THR A 639 6.51 23.92 6.70
N SER A 640 6.19 25.18 6.37
CA SER A 640 7.18 26.22 6.01
C SER A 640 7.91 26.86 7.21
N ALA A 641 7.38 26.74 8.43
CA ALA A 641 7.94 27.42 9.62
C ALA A 641 9.18 26.70 10.20
N PRO A 642 10.16 27.44 10.77
CA PRO A 642 11.40 26.87 11.30
C PRO A 642 11.19 25.89 12.47
N VAL A 643 12.08 24.90 12.57
CA VAL A 643 11.95 23.70 13.43
C VAL A 643 11.75 24.01 14.92
N ALA A 644 12.24 25.16 15.41
CA ALA A 644 12.12 25.57 16.80
C ALA A 644 10.65 25.71 17.27
N GLU A 645 9.77 26.25 16.42
CA GLU A 645 8.36 26.48 16.77
C GLU A 645 7.52 25.20 16.72
N ARG A 646 7.87 24.25 15.83
CA ARG A 646 7.14 22.98 15.65
C ARG A 646 7.07 22.16 16.94
N ARG A 647 8.13 22.19 17.77
CA ARG A 647 8.19 21.49 19.06
C ARG A 647 7.15 21.97 20.08
N HIS A 648 6.69 23.21 20.01
CA HIS A 648 5.69 23.75 20.94
C HIS A 648 4.23 23.44 20.54
N ARG A 649 3.97 23.07 19.27
CA ARG A 649 2.61 22.88 18.73
C ARG A 649 2.11 21.43 18.65
N ALA A 650 2.96 20.44 18.90
CA ALA A 650 2.58 19.03 18.90
C ALA A 650 1.55 18.73 20.02
N LYS A 651 0.25 18.75 19.70
CA LYS A 651 -0.82 18.42 20.64
C LYS A 651 -0.58 17.01 21.22
N LYS A 652 -0.66 16.92 22.55
CA LYS A 652 -0.53 15.68 23.30
C LYS A 652 -1.50 14.62 22.76
N LEU A 653 -0.96 13.46 22.33
CA LEU A 653 -1.74 12.26 21.98
C LEU A 653 -2.86 12.00 23.02
N PRO A 654 -4.10 11.69 22.57
CA PRO A 654 -5.23 11.38 23.47
C PRO A 654 -4.87 10.35 24.53
N ALA A 655 -5.42 10.51 25.74
CA ALA A 655 -5.01 9.74 26.92
C ALA A 655 -5.12 8.22 26.74
N TYR A 656 -6.10 7.74 25.97
CA TYR A 656 -6.33 6.31 25.72
C TYR A 656 -5.22 5.65 24.86
N LEU A 657 -4.56 6.40 23.96
CA LEU A 657 -3.44 5.88 23.16
C LEU A 657 -2.14 5.80 23.96
N ARG A 658 -1.99 6.60 25.02
CA ARG A 658 -0.80 6.60 25.89
C ARG A 658 -0.67 5.31 26.67
N LYS A 659 -1.79 4.81 27.19
CA LYS A 659 -1.82 3.62 28.06
C LYS A 659 -1.33 2.36 27.32
N LYS A 660 -1.73 2.20 26.06
CA LYS A 660 -1.35 1.06 25.20
C LYS A 660 0.11 1.06 24.71
N GLN A 661 0.87 2.14 24.92
CA GLN A 661 2.32 2.18 24.68
C GLN A 661 3.16 2.00 25.95
N GLN A 662 2.55 2.07 27.14
CA GLN A 662 3.25 1.83 28.42
C GLN A 662 3.07 0.38 28.92
N GLU A 663 2.00 -0.29 28.51
CA GLU A 663 1.76 -1.71 28.77
C GLU A 663 2.28 -2.56 27.58
N GLY A 664 3.61 -2.75 27.53
CA GLY A 664 4.22 -3.75 26.66
C GLY A 664 3.84 -5.15 27.14
N ALA A 665 3.12 -5.92 26.32
CA ALA A 665 2.79 -7.30 26.65
C ALA A 665 4.08 -8.15 26.72
N PRO A 666 4.34 -8.89 27.81
CA PRO A 666 5.49 -9.79 27.88
C PRO A 666 5.34 -10.93 26.86
N ALA A 667 6.42 -11.23 26.14
CA ALA A 667 6.38 -12.08 24.95
C ALA A 667 6.35 -13.60 25.23
N ASP A 668 6.50 -14.03 26.49
CA ASP A 668 6.64 -15.45 26.87
C ASP A 668 5.58 -15.88 27.90
N ALA A 669 4.33 -15.99 27.46
CA ALA A 669 3.27 -16.66 28.21
C ALA A 669 2.61 -17.73 27.32
N ALA A 670 2.93 -19.00 27.57
CA ALA A 670 2.22 -20.11 26.96
C ALA A 670 0.74 -20.04 27.38
N MET A 671 -0.17 -20.05 26.40
CA MET A 671 -1.62 -20.01 26.66
C MET A 671 -2.03 -21.21 27.51
N PRO A 672 -2.66 -21.01 28.70
CA PRO A 672 -3.15 -22.12 29.48
C PRO A 672 -4.30 -22.81 28.73
N THR A 673 -4.17 -24.12 28.54
CA THR A 673 -5.23 -24.98 28.00
C THR A 673 -6.47 -24.89 28.89
N GLY A 674 -7.52 -24.23 28.41
CA GLY A 674 -8.76 -23.99 29.15
C GLY A 674 -9.21 -22.52 29.26
N ALA A 675 -8.47 -21.56 28.72
CA ALA A 675 -8.89 -20.14 28.73
C ALA A 675 -10.01 -19.85 27.71
N THR A 676 -11.20 -19.50 28.21
CA THR A 676 -12.29 -18.94 27.40
C THR A 676 -11.94 -17.52 26.93
N ALA A 677 -11.91 -17.31 25.61
CA ALA A 677 -11.57 -16.02 25.01
C ALA A 677 -12.85 -15.28 24.56
N PRO A 678 -13.21 -14.12 25.15
CA PRO A 678 -14.36 -13.35 24.70
C PRO A 678 -14.07 -12.70 23.34
N VAL A 679 -14.79 -13.13 22.30
CA VAL A 679 -14.72 -12.52 20.96
C VAL A 679 -15.80 -11.46 20.85
N VAL A 680 -15.38 -10.20 20.64
CA VAL A 680 -16.28 -9.06 20.39
C VAL A 680 -16.11 -8.62 18.94
N GLY A 681 -17.20 -8.59 18.18
CA GLY A 681 -17.22 -8.19 16.78
C GLY A 681 -18.58 -7.67 16.33
N THR A 682 -18.61 -7.06 15.15
CA THR A 682 -19.81 -6.47 14.52
C THR A 682 -20.51 -7.50 13.62
N GLN A 683 -21.37 -7.06 12.70
CA GLN A 683 -22.04 -7.88 11.67
C GLN A 683 -21.10 -8.79 10.85
N VAL A 684 -19.78 -8.54 10.87
CA VAL A 684 -18.77 -9.43 10.28
C VAL A 684 -18.75 -10.82 10.94
N LEU A 685 -19.17 -10.97 12.21
CA LEU A 685 -19.35 -12.29 12.84
C LEU A 685 -20.60 -13.03 12.34
N GLU A 686 -21.56 -12.31 11.76
CA GLU A 686 -22.80 -12.87 11.21
C GLU A 686 -22.59 -13.40 9.79
N GLN A 687 -21.68 -12.79 9.02
CA GLN A 687 -21.44 -13.10 7.61
C GLN A 687 -20.15 -13.89 7.36
N SER A 688 -20.30 -15.06 6.72
CA SER A 688 -19.24 -15.85 6.09
C SER A 688 -18.12 -16.46 6.95
N LEU A 689 -18.07 -16.25 8.27
CA LEU A 689 -17.19 -17.03 9.15
C LEU A 689 -17.82 -18.39 9.52
N ASP A 690 -16.99 -19.42 9.66
CA ASP A 690 -17.39 -20.75 10.18
C ASP A 690 -16.78 -20.98 11.56
N ILE A 691 -17.52 -20.51 12.56
CA ILE A 691 -17.15 -20.50 13.98
C ILE A 691 -18.40 -20.78 14.81
N ASP A 692 -18.19 -21.41 15.96
CA ASP A 692 -19.23 -21.74 16.94
C ASP A 692 -18.77 -21.25 18.32
N PHE A 693 -19.66 -20.56 19.04
CA PHE A 693 -19.42 -19.98 20.36
C PHE A 693 -20.27 -20.68 21.43
N ASP A 694 -19.76 -20.69 22.67
CA ASP A 694 -20.38 -21.39 23.80
C ASP A 694 -21.44 -20.52 24.51
N LEU A 695 -21.35 -19.19 24.35
CA LEU A 695 -22.28 -18.19 24.87
C LEU A 695 -22.46 -17.06 23.85
N LEU A 696 -23.72 -16.72 23.53
CA LEU A 696 -24.07 -15.53 22.76
C LEU A 696 -24.69 -14.47 23.68
N VAL A 697 -24.09 -13.27 23.69
CA VAL A 697 -24.67 -12.07 24.28
C VAL A 697 -24.97 -11.08 23.15
N THR A 698 -26.24 -10.71 22.99
CA THR A 698 -26.67 -9.77 21.93
C THR A 698 -27.60 -8.69 22.47
N ASP A 699 -27.52 -7.53 21.84
CA ASP A 699 -28.57 -6.51 21.94
C ASP A 699 -29.81 -6.93 21.12
N VAL A 700 -30.93 -6.25 21.33
CA VAL A 700 -32.17 -6.48 20.57
C VAL A 700 -31.95 -6.12 19.09
N ALA A 701 -32.36 -7.03 18.20
CA ALA A 701 -32.24 -6.88 16.75
C ALA A 701 -33.45 -7.49 16.04
N PRO A 702 -33.67 -7.17 14.74
CA PRO A 702 -34.60 -7.88 13.86
C PRO A 702 -34.44 -9.41 13.92
N VAL A 703 -35.56 -10.13 13.77
CA VAL A 703 -35.63 -11.58 14.07
C VAL A 703 -34.73 -12.43 13.16
N ASP A 704 -34.52 -12.00 11.92
CA ASP A 704 -33.62 -12.60 10.95
C ASP A 704 -32.15 -12.50 11.37
N LEU A 705 -31.73 -11.36 11.92
CA LEU A 705 -30.39 -11.18 12.48
C LEU A 705 -30.20 -11.98 13.77
N LEU A 706 -31.22 -12.05 14.63
CA LEU A 706 -31.18 -12.91 15.83
C LEU A 706 -31.04 -14.38 15.45
N LEU A 707 -31.76 -14.86 14.43
CA LEU A 707 -31.64 -16.23 13.91
C LEU A 707 -30.25 -16.50 13.31
N GLN A 708 -29.66 -15.56 12.56
CA GLN A 708 -28.29 -15.71 12.05
C GLN A 708 -27.24 -15.76 13.17
N ARG A 709 -27.45 -15.01 14.27
CA ARG A 709 -26.58 -15.02 15.45
C ARG A 709 -26.74 -16.31 16.27
N LEU A 710 -27.96 -16.78 16.51
CA LEU A 710 -28.25 -18.07 17.17
C LEU A 710 -27.69 -19.25 16.38
N GLY A 711 -27.60 -19.15 15.05
CA GLY A 711 -26.87 -20.10 14.21
C GLY A 711 -25.38 -20.23 14.55
N ARG A 712 -24.79 -19.32 15.33
CA ARG A 712 -23.39 -19.33 15.81
C ARG A 712 -23.20 -19.97 17.18
N THR A 713 -24.28 -20.39 17.83
CA THR A 713 -24.22 -21.24 19.02
C THR A 713 -24.61 -22.69 18.70
N HIS A 714 -25.07 -23.05 17.50
CA HIS A 714 -25.51 -24.42 17.21
C HIS A 714 -25.10 -24.94 15.82
N ARG A 715 -24.00 -24.43 15.24
CA ARG A 715 -23.59 -24.78 13.87
C ARG A 715 -22.99 -26.17 13.77
N HIS A 716 -22.22 -26.58 14.79
CA HIS A 716 -21.50 -27.84 14.84
C HIS A 716 -21.89 -28.66 16.08
N LYS A 717 -22.22 -29.94 15.88
CA LYS A 717 -22.38 -30.90 16.99
C LYS A 717 -21.02 -31.13 17.65
N ARG A 718 -20.88 -30.80 18.93
CA ARG A 718 -19.66 -31.04 19.73
C ARG A 718 -19.99 -31.93 20.93
N GLY A 719 -19.72 -33.23 20.80
CA GLY A 719 -19.88 -34.22 21.88
C GLY A 719 -21.29 -34.36 22.47
N GLU A 720 -21.41 -35.15 23.52
CA GLU A 720 -22.67 -35.28 24.30
C GLU A 720 -22.78 -34.23 25.43
N GLY A 721 -21.69 -33.50 25.73
CA GLY A 721 -21.62 -32.54 26.83
C GLY A 721 -21.75 -31.06 26.46
N GLU A 722 -21.68 -30.67 25.19
CA GLU A 722 -21.77 -29.26 24.76
C GLU A 722 -23.10 -28.93 24.04
N CYS A 723 -24.15 -29.70 24.31
CA CYS A 723 -25.49 -29.52 23.75
C CYS A 723 -26.26 -28.35 24.39
N GLU A 724 -25.96 -28.01 25.64
CA GLU A 724 -26.58 -26.93 26.41
C GLU A 724 -25.74 -25.64 26.31
N ARG A 725 -25.97 -24.85 25.26
CA ARG A 725 -25.30 -23.55 25.04
C ARG A 725 -26.30 -22.43 25.33
N ARG A 726 -25.88 -21.47 26.16
CA ARG A 726 -26.77 -20.44 26.71
C ARG A 726 -26.86 -19.22 25.80
N TYR A 727 -28.00 -18.55 25.89
CA TYR A 727 -28.29 -17.29 25.21
C TYR A 727 -28.67 -16.23 26.24
N CYS A 728 -28.07 -15.05 26.15
CA CYS A 728 -28.39 -13.91 27.01
C CYS A 728 -28.73 -12.68 26.17
N ARG A 729 -29.94 -12.16 26.37
CA ARG A 729 -30.41 -10.91 25.78
C ARG A 729 -30.07 -9.74 26.71
N ARG A 730 -29.64 -8.63 26.14
CA ARG A 730 -29.54 -7.35 26.86
C ARG A 730 -30.84 -6.59 26.68
N GLU A 731 -31.56 -6.29 27.77
CA GLU A 731 -32.71 -5.37 27.73
C GLU A 731 -32.32 -4.00 28.30
N ARG A 732 -32.77 -2.94 27.62
CA ARG A 732 -32.77 -1.57 28.15
C ARG A 732 -34.18 -1.19 28.60
N ARG A 733 -34.36 -1.04 29.91
CA ARG A 733 -35.56 -0.45 30.51
C ARG A 733 -35.17 0.88 31.16
N GLY A 734 -35.24 1.96 30.38
CA GLY A 734 -34.82 3.29 30.81
C GLY A 734 -33.30 3.41 30.95
N LEU A 735 -32.84 3.92 32.11
CA LEU A 735 -31.42 4.18 32.40
C LEU A 735 -30.67 2.99 33.02
N SER A 736 -31.34 1.88 33.34
CA SER A 736 -30.68 0.65 33.80
C SER A 736 -30.57 -0.39 32.69
N GLU A 737 -29.45 -1.10 32.67
CA GLU A 737 -29.18 -2.19 31.74
C GLU A 737 -29.23 -3.51 32.50
N THR A 738 -30.05 -4.45 32.03
CA THR A 738 -30.20 -5.78 32.62
C THR A 738 -29.92 -6.86 31.58
N LEU A 739 -29.15 -7.87 32.00
CA LEU A 739 -28.92 -9.10 31.25
C LEU A 739 -29.95 -10.12 31.68
N GLN A 740 -30.70 -10.65 30.71
CA GLN A 740 -31.67 -11.73 30.91
C GLN A 740 -31.21 -12.92 30.09
N CYS A 741 -30.97 -14.05 30.75
CA CYS A 741 -30.58 -15.30 30.10
C CYS A 741 -31.74 -16.28 30.25
N ASP A 742 -32.04 -17.01 29.17
CA ASP A 742 -33.00 -18.10 29.22
C ASP A 742 -32.35 -19.31 29.93
N GLU A 743 -33.12 -20.04 30.76
CA GLU A 743 -32.69 -21.26 31.46
C GLU A 743 -32.74 -22.51 30.56
#